data_AF-A0AAD6FIH7-F1
#
_entry.id   AF-A0AAD6FIH7-F1
#
_cell.length_a   1.000
_cell.length_b   1.000
_cell.length_c   1.000
_cell.angle_alpha   90.00
_cell.angle_beta   90.00
_cell.angle_gamma   90.00
#
_symmetry.space_group_name_H-M   'P 1'
#
loop_
_entity.id
_entity.type
_entity.pdbx_description
1 polymer ?
#
loop_
_entity_poly.entity_id
_entity_poly.type
_entity_poly.pdbx_seq_one_letter_code
_entity_poly.pdbx_strand_id
1 'polypeptide(L)'
;MTKVTKEHCLEIINKFEPCSENQKQEVLGIDGITNYMRSPAGDIFNPEHYSVLQDMKQPLCNYFIASSHNTYLMGDQLMSQSRVDMYAWVLQAGCRCVEVDCWDGQDGEPIVHHGYTLTSKILFKDVIETINKYAFAKNDYPVILSIENHCSVPQQKKMAQYLIEILGDKLDVSNIRAEESGRLPSPETLRGKILVKGKKLPPNIDEDAEEGDVSDEDSADEMEDDCKLMNGDTTANRKQVENLAKKKLDNLMNESKIRDREDPDSFTIAALPPTGKPIDKTGSKGKSEEGTDTGDEANPCSNKRTGRSFMGSFSKRKKKVTKLKKTSSFEDTDTDQESTSSASRAPLHHNKKKKTMKLSRALSDLVKYTCSVGLYDIEAQPSCSWQVSSLSETKAHQMMQQKATSFIHFNQRQLSRIYPSSYRVDSSNFNPQPFWSAGCQLVALNYQSEGRVLQLNRAKFYSNGNCGYILKPACITTQGYLVNDLQRAGTKVTKATISNTLRRQGLKSCSARRVPLLKPVHVQARLKFARENLDDPEEDWENVIWSDETKIELFGKNSTRRVWRRKNAELHPKNTIPTVKHGGGNIMLWACFSAKGPGRLIRVKERMNGAMYREILSDNLLPSARALKMKRGWVFQHDNDPKHTTRATKEWLRKKHFKVLESPSQSPDLNPIENLWRELKVRVAQRQPQNITALEEICMEEWAKIPATVWTFNPNLEEPLPGQMKKQLVLKIISGQQLPKPKDSMLGDRGEVTHRTPPGSF
;
A
#
# COMPACT_ATOMS: atom_id res chain seq x y z
N MET A 1 34.45 -2.27 8.31
CA MET A 1 35.49 -3.19 8.79
C MET A 1 36.32 -2.44 9.82
N THR A 2 36.30 -2.90 11.06
CA THR A 2 37.33 -2.57 12.04
C THR A 2 38.68 -3.09 11.54
N LYS A 3 39.78 -2.45 11.94
CA LYS A 3 41.13 -2.96 11.65
C LYS A 3 41.44 -4.08 12.65
N VAL A 4 41.42 -5.33 12.20
CA VAL A 4 41.90 -6.46 13.00
C VAL A 4 43.39 -6.27 13.28
N THR A 5 43.80 -6.39 14.54
CA THR A 5 45.20 -6.25 15.00
C THR A 5 45.76 -7.60 15.44
N LYS A 6 47.09 -7.71 15.66
CA LYS A 6 47.68 -8.98 16.12
C LYS A 6 47.14 -9.35 17.50
N GLU A 7 47.01 -8.37 18.37
CA GLU A 7 46.53 -8.51 19.75
C GLU A 7 45.13 -9.11 19.77
N HIS A 8 44.23 -8.62 18.90
CA HIS A 8 42.88 -9.17 18.77
C HIS A 8 42.85 -10.62 18.25
N CYS A 9 43.76 -10.99 17.34
CA CYS A 9 43.90 -12.40 16.93
C CYS A 9 44.39 -13.27 18.10
N LEU A 10 45.31 -12.77 18.94
CA LEU A 10 45.81 -13.49 20.12
C LEU A 10 44.74 -13.61 21.21
N GLU A 11 43.89 -12.60 21.42
CA GLU A 11 42.70 -12.70 22.27
C GLU A 11 41.77 -13.83 21.82
N ILE A 12 41.55 -13.98 20.50
CA ILE A 12 40.73 -15.05 19.93
C ILE A 12 41.37 -16.42 20.16
N ILE A 13 42.68 -16.57 19.89
CA ILE A 13 43.42 -17.83 20.13
C ILE A 13 43.32 -18.22 21.61
N ASN A 14 43.73 -17.35 22.52
CA ASN A 14 43.75 -17.60 23.96
C ASN A 14 42.36 -17.91 24.56
N LYS A 15 41.27 -17.47 23.92
CA LYS A 15 39.90 -17.62 24.40
C LYS A 15 39.14 -18.81 23.82
N PHE A 16 39.46 -19.23 22.59
CA PHE A 16 38.66 -20.21 21.85
C PHE A 16 39.40 -21.48 21.45
N GLU A 17 40.74 -21.46 21.33
CA GLU A 17 41.54 -22.65 21.05
C GLU A 17 41.54 -23.61 22.24
N PRO A 18 41.09 -24.88 22.09
CA PRO A 18 41.08 -25.82 23.21
C PRO A 18 42.44 -26.49 23.47
N CYS A 19 43.35 -26.56 22.48
CA CYS A 19 44.64 -27.20 22.67
C CYS A 19 45.68 -26.23 23.25
N SER A 20 46.13 -26.50 24.48
CA SER A 20 47.15 -25.69 25.16
C SER A 20 48.52 -25.66 24.46
N GLU A 21 48.77 -26.54 23.49
CA GLU A 21 49.99 -26.49 22.66
C GLU A 21 49.81 -25.52 21.48
N ASN A 22 48.66 -25.57 20.79
CA ASN A 22 48.30 -24.60 19.74
C ASN A 22 48.28 -23.16 20.31
N GLN A 23 47.75 -22.97 21.54
CA GLN A 23 47.78 -21.69 22.25
C GLN A 23 49.20 -21.11 22.39
N LYS A 24 50.17 -21.91 22.85
CA LYS A 24 51.58 -21.48 22.98
C LYS A 24 52.22 -21.11 21.64
N GLN A 25 51.80 -21.75 20.56
CA GLN A 25 52.32 -21.55 19.22
C GLN A 25 51.63 -20.39 18.47
N GLU A 26 50.71 -19.66 19.12
CA GLU A 26 49.86 -18.63 18.52
C GLU A 26 49.00 -19.15 17.33
N VAL A 27 48.56 -20.42 17.40
CA VAL A 27 47.79 -21.10 16.35
C VAL A 27 46.32 -21.30 16.77
N LEU A 28 45.38 -21.06 15.85
CA LEU A 28 43.97 -21.43 15.98
C LEU A 28 43.68 -22.69 15.13
N GLY A 29 43.31 -23.79 15.78
CA GLY A 29 42.96 -25.06 15.15
C GLY A 29 41.51 -25.11 14.65
N ILE A 30 41.11 -26.26 14.09
CA ILE A 30 39.76 -26.49 13.53
C ILE A 30 38.69 -26.42 14.64
N ASP A 31 38.99 -26.94 15.83
CA ASP A 31 38.09 -26.84 16.98
C ASP A 31 38.04 -25.41 17.52
N GLY A 32 39.18 -24.72 17.58
CA GLY A 32 39.27 -23.32 18.00
C GLY A 32 38.48 -22.36 17.10
N ILE A 33 38.60 -22.50 15.77
CA ILE A 33 37.81 -21.68 14.84
C ILE A 33 36.33 -22.06 14.88
N THR A 34 35.99 -23.33 15.14
CA THR A 34 34.60 -23.77 15.34
C THR A 34 34.00 -23.16 16.63
N ASN A 35 34.76 -23.12 17.72
CA ASN A 35 34.38 -22.46 18.97
C ASN A 35 34.18 -20.95 18.79
N TYR A 36 35.10 -20.29 18.07
CA TYR A 36 34.99 -18.87 17.75
C TYR A 36 33.75 -18.55 16.91
N MET A 37 33.52 -19.29 15.82
CA MET A 37 32.37 -19.12 14.91
C MET A 37 31.02 -19.46 15.57
N ARG A 38 31.02 -20.21 16.68
CA ARG A 38 29.82 -20.50 17.48
C ARG A 38 29.65 -19.57 18.70
N SER A 39 30.58 -18.64 18.91
CA SER A 39 30.51 -17.62 19.96
C SER A 39 29.68 -16.40 19.50
N PRO A 40 29.32 -15.47 20.40
CA PRO A 40 28.67 -14.20 20.03
C PRO A 40 29.49 -13.31 19.07
N ALA A 41 30.79 -13.58 18.86
CA ALA A 41 31.60 -12.89 17.85
C ALA A 41 31.42 -13.47 16.43
N GLY A 42 30.84 -14.66 16.31
CA GLY A 42 30.44 -15.30 15.04
C GLY A 42 28.96 -15.12 14.69
N ASP A 43 28.22 -14.29 15.43
CA ASP A 43 26.81 -14.00 15.16
C ASP A 43 26.64 -13.31 13.78
N ILE A 44 25.55 -13.64 13.09
CA ILE A 44 25.18 -13.02 11.81
C ILE A 44 24.67 -11.58 11.99
N PHE A 45 24.21 -11.24 13.20
CA PHE A 45 23.87 -9.88 13.59
C PHE A 45 25.07 -9.20 14.26
N ASN A 46 25.41 -7.98 13.82
CA ASN A 46 26.50 -7.20 14.43
C ASN A 46 26.20 -6.91 15.91
N PRO A 47 26.97 -7.44 16.88
CA PRO A 47 26.67 -7.28 18.30
C PRO A 47 26.70 -5.83 18.80
N GLU A 48 27.38 -4.91 18.09
CA GLU A 48 27.34 -3.47 18.40
C GLU A 48 25.89 -2.95 18.42
N HIS A 49 25.00 -3.47 17.56
CA HIS A 49 23.60 -3.05 17.45
C HIS A 49 22.73 -3.51 18.63
N TYR A 50 23.26 -4.33 19.54
CA TYR A 50 22.64 -4.64 20.85
C TYR A 50 22.80 -3.49 21.86
N SER A 51 23.55 -2.43 21.49
CA SER A 51 23.58 -1.14 22.18
C SER A 51 22.95 -0.02 21.33
N VAL A 52 22.65 1.11 21.97
CA VAL A 52 22.22 2.33 21.28
C VAL A 52 23.44 2.97 20.60
N LEU A 53 23.40 3.09 19.27
CA LEU A 53 24.49 3.60 18.44
C LEU A 53 24.09 4.82 17.59
N GLN A 54 22.80 4.99 17.32
CA GLN A 54 22.28 6.00 16.40
C GLN A 54 22.20 7.36 17.10
N ASP A 55 22.19 8.45 16.32
CA ASP A 55 21.97 9.78 16.88
C ASP A 55 20.53 9.91 17.41
N MET A 56 20.41 9.95 18.73
CA MET A 56 19.15 10.08 19.46
C MET A 56 18.74 11.54 19.72
N LYS A 57 19.53 12.51 19.24
CA LYS A 57 19.31 13.97 19.43
C LYS A 57 18.57 14.64 18.29
N GLN A 58 18.23 13.91 17.22
CA GLN A 58 17.32 14.38 16.18
C GLN A 58 15.87 14.51 16.72
N PRO A 59 15.01 15.38 16.13
CA PRO A 59 13.59 15.47 16.48
C PRO A 59 12.82 14.15 16.33
N LEU A 60 11.80 13.90 17.16
CA LEU A 60 10.95 12.68 17.14
C LEU A 60 10.45 12.28 15.74
N CYS A 61 10.11 13.25 14.89
CA CYS A 61 9.64 12.96 13.52
C CYS A 61 10.72 12.38 12.59
N ASN A 62 11.99 12.33 13.00
CA ASN A 62 13.10 11.69 12.26
C ASN A 62 13.30 10.20 12.57
N TYR A 63 12.53 9.56 13.46
CA TYR A 63 12.64 8.12 13.76
C TYR A 63 11.44 7.32 13.27
N PHE A 64 11.64 6.02 13.07
CA PHE A 64 10.58 5.02 13.20
C PHE A 64 10.42 4.71 14.69
N ILE A 65 9.18 4.46 15.14
CA ILE A 65 8.84 4.28 16.55
C ILE A 65 8.04 2.99 16.70
N ALA A 66 8.52 2.06 17.53
CA ALA A 66 7.84 0.78 17.77
C ALA A 66 6.45 1.04 18.38
N SER A 67 5.38 0.63 17.69
CA SER A 67 4.01 1.06 17.99
C SER A 67 3.03 -0.11 18.02
N SER A 68 2.19 -0.19 19.07
CA SER A 68 1.07 -1.13 19.15
C SER A 68 -0.24 -0.49 18.68
N HIS A 69 -1.14 -1.35 18.19
CA HIS A 69 -2.57 -1.10 18.00
C HIS A 69 -3.36 -1.89 19.04
N ASN A 70 -4.49 -1.36 19.51
CA ASN A 70 -5.43 -1.95 20.47
C ASN A 70 -4.75 -2.82 21.55
N THR A 71 -3.76 -2.22 22.22
CA THR A 71 -2.72 -2.90 23.02
C THR A 71 -3.27 -3.88 24.06
N TYR A 72 -4.45 -3.59 24.57
CA TYR A 72 -5.13 -4.35 25.61
C TYR A 72 -5.59 -5.74 25.14
N LEU A 73 -5.79 -5.98 23.84
CA LEU A 73 -6.39 -7.22 23.31
C LEU A 73 -5.43 -8.42 23.29
N MET A 74 -5.88 -9.55 23.83
CA MET A 74 -5.19 -10.85 23.78
C MET A 74 -5.40 -11.61 22.46
N GLY A 75 -6.36 -11.22 21.62
CA GLY A 75 -6.73 -11.96 20.41
C GLY A 75 -7.45 -11.09 19.37
N ASP A 76 -8.56 -11.61 18.85
CA ASP A 76 -9.43 -10.96 17.86
C ASP A 76 -10.07 -9.64 18.36
N GLN A 77 -10.51 -8.80 17.43
CA GLN A 77 -11.04 -7.47 17.71
C GLN A 77 -12.50 -7.47 18.23
N LEU A 78 -13.22 -8.60 18.21
CA LEU A 78 -14.68 -8.61 18.49
C LEU A 78 -15.07 -9.32 19.78
N MET A 79 -14.29 -10.28 20.28
CA MET A 79 -14.63 -11.14 21.42
C MET A 79 -13.47 -11.46 22.36
N SER A 80 -12.22 -11.11 22.02
CA SER A 80 -11.07 -11.53 22.84
C SER A 80 -11.03 -10.84 24.21
N GLN A 81 -10.23 -11.42 25.11
CA GLN A 81 -9.99 -10.82 26.42
C GLN A 81 -9.10 -9.58 26.29
N SER A 82 -9.50 -8.49 26.93
CA SER A 82 -8.61 -7.38 27.26
C SER A 82 -7.83 -7.73 28.54
N ARG A 83 -6.51 -7.51 28.55
CA ARG A 83 -5.64 -7.72 29.73
C ARG A 83 -4.65 -6.57 29.93
N VAL A 84 -4.51 -6.19 31.19
CA VAL A 84 -3.53 -5.19 31.65
C VAL A 84 -2.08 -5.65 31.38
N ASP A 85 -1.82 -6.98 31.48
CA ASP A 85 -0.50 -7.58 31.25
C ASP A 85 0.08 -7.30 29.85
N MET A 86 -0.77 -7.05 28.84
CA MET A 86 -0.31 -6.79 27.48
C MET A 86 0.51 -5.50 27.39
N TYR A 87 0.17 -4.47 28.16
CA TYR A 87 0.96 -3.25 28.24
C TYR A 87 2.36 -3.54 28.81
N ALA A 88 2.44 -4.33 29.89
CA ALA A 88 3.71 -4.78 30.45
C ALA A 88 4.54 -5.58 29.44
N TRP A 89 3.90 -6.44 28.66
CA TRP A 89 4.56 -7.28 27.66
C TRP A 89 5.11 -6.46 26.49
N VAL A 90 4.30 -5.61 25.83
CA VAL A 90 4.77 -4.84 24.67
C VAL A 90 5.84 -3.83 25.05
N LEU A 91 5.73 -3.18 26.22
CA LEU A 91 6.73 -2.24 26.71
C LEU A 91 8.08 -2.94 26.96
N GLN A 92 8.06 -4.15 27.55
CA GLN A 92 9.26 -4.98 27.74
C GLN A 92 9.82 -5.56 26.42
N ALA A 93 8.99 -5.72 25.39
CA ALA A 93 9.43 -6.08 24.05
C ALA A 93 10.13 -4.91 23.31
N GLY A 94 10.15 -3.69 23.88
CA GLY A 94 10.73 -2.49 23.26
C GLY A 94 9.72 -1.60 22.54
N CYS A 95 8.41 -1.85 22.67
CA CYS A 95 7.39 -0.95 22.14
C CYS A 95 7.42 0.40 22.88
N ARG A 96 7.26 1.51 22.14
CA ARG A 96 7.35 2.90 22.61
C ARG A 96 6.09 3.73 22.29
N CYS A 97 5.10 3.18 21.60
CA CYS A 97 3.77 3.78 21.49
C CYS A 97 2.70 2.73 21.80
N VAL A 98 1.84 2.99 22.79
CA VAL A 98 0.75 2.09 23.21
C VAL A 98 -0.59 2.81 23.13
N GLU A 99 -1.61 2.08 22.73
CA GLU A 99 -2.99 2.53 22.53
C GLU A 99 -3.90 2.08 23.68
N VAL A 100 -4.78 3.00 24.12
CA VAL A 100 -5.74 2.83 25.22
C VAL A 100 -7.09 3.44 24.84
N ASP A 101 -8.09 2.60 24.61
CA ASP A 101 -9.41 3.01 24.14
C ASP A 101 -10.36 3.17 25.33
N CYS A 102 -10.60 4.42 25.72
CA CYS A 102 -11.22 4.78 27.00
C CYS A 102 -12.73 4.98 26.84
N TRP A 103 -13.52 4.22 27.58
CA TRP A 103 -14.97 4.24 27.58
C TRP A 103 -15.52 4.47 29.00
N ASP A 104 -16.74 4.99 29.09
CA ASP A 104 -17.43 5.15 30.38
C ASP A 104 -17.73 3.78 31.01
N GLY A 105 -17.29 3.59 32.26
CA GLY A 105 -17.61 2.43 33.08
C GLY A 105 -18.67 2.71 34.13
N GLN A 106 -18.98 1.67 34.91
CA GLN A 106 -19.88 1.74 36.06
C GLN A 106 -19.25 2.55 37.20
N ASP A 107 -20.08 3.08 38.09
CA ASP A 107 -19.68 3.85 39.29
C ASP A 107 -18.75 5.06 39.01
N GLY A 108 -18.74 5.52 37.75
CA GLY A 108 -17.85 6.60 37.30
C GLY A 108 -16.39 6.19 37.18
N GLU A 109 -16.06 4.90 37.03
CA GLU A 109 -14.70 4.43 36.72
C GLU A 109 -14.45 4.32 35.21
N PRO A 110 -13.45 5.01 34.64
CA PRO A 110 -13.10 4.83 33.24
C PRO A 110 -12.56 3.43 32.96
N ILE A 111 -13.01 2.81 31.87
CA ILE A 111 -12.65 1.45 31.45
C ILE A 111 -12.00 1.43 30.08
N VAL A 112 -11.30 0.34 29.78
CA VAL A 112 -10.63 0.10 28.49
C VAL A 112 -11.18 -1.16 27.84
N HIS A 113 -11.70 -1.03 26.62
CA HIS A 113 -12.13 -2.12 25.74
C HIS A 113 -12.37 -1.62 24.30
N HIS A 114 -12.55 -2.53 23.34
CA HIS A 114 -12.87 -2.15 21.97
C HIS A 114 -14.37 -1.81 21.82
N GLY A 115 -14.67 -0.65 21.23
CA GLY A 115 -16.01 -0.07 21.18
C GLY A 115 -17.05 -0.94 20.45
N TYR A 116 -18.28 -0.97 20.96
CA TYR A 116 -19.42 -1.69 20.34
C TYR A 116 -19.18 -3.21 20.07
N THR A 117 -18.26 -3.84 20.79
CA THR A 117 -17.92 -5.28 20.67
C THR A 117 -18.23 -6.08 21.95
N LEU A 118 -17.82 -7.36 21.98
CA LEU A 118 -17.93 -8.24 23.15
C LEU A 118 -16.57 -8.48 23.84
N THR A 119 -15.52 -7.71 23.51
CA THR A 119 -14.21 -7.82 24.20
C THR A 119 -14.37 -7.53 25.69
N SER A 120 -13.61 -8.21 26.56
CA SER A 120 -13.70 -7.95 28.01
C SER A 120 -13.23 -6.54 28.38
N LYS A 121 -13.62 -6.07 29.57
CA LYS A 121 -13.31 -4.72 30.07
C LYS A 121 -12.24 -4.80 31.15
N ILE A 122 -11.32 -3.85 31.17
CA ILE A 122 -10.32 -3.65 32.25
C ILE A 122 -10.39 -2.18 32.73
N LEU A 123 -9.96 -1.89 33.96
CA LEU A 123 -9.97 -0.52 34.48
C LEU A 123 -8.86 0.30 33.82
N PHE A 124 -9.13 1.58 33.53
CA PHE A 124 -8.13 2.53 33.04
C PHE A 124 -7.01 2.72 34.07
N LYS A 125 -7.36 2.76 35.37
CA LYS A 125 -6.41 2.90 36.49
C LYS A 125 -5.31 1.84 36.44
N ASP A 126 -5.68 0.55 36.41
CA ASP A 126 -4.77 -0.59 36.38
C ASP A 126 -3.82 -0.56 35.15
N VAL A 127 -4.34 -0.08 34.01
CA VAL A 127 -3.55 0.14 32.78
C VAL A 127 -2.49 1.22 33.01
N ILE A 128 -2.85 2.37 33.58
CA ILE A 128 -1.90 3.44 33.87
C ILE A 128 -0.88 3.03 34.95
N GLU A 129 -1.28 2.30 36.00
CA GLU A 129 -0.36 1.75 37.01
C GLU A 129 0.65 0.77 36.38
N THR A 130 0.21 -0.05 35.44
CA THR A 130 1.07 -1.01 34.74
C THR A 130 2.01 -0.33 33.75
N ILE A 131 1.53 0.68 33.02
CA ILE A 131 2.38 1.51 32.16
C ILE A 131 3.43 2.24 33.01
N ASN A 132 3.05 2.82 34.14
CA ASN A 132 3.96 3.48 35.09
C ASN A 132 5.12 2.57 35.54
N LYS A 133 4.79 1.31 35.83
CA LYS A 133 5.74 0.28 36.29
C LYS A 133 6.69 -0.21 35.19
N TYR A 134 6.21 -0.39 33.96
CA TYR A 134 6.98 -1.06 32.89
C TYR A 134 7.48 -0.14 31.78
N ALA A 135 7.04 1.12 31.68
CA ALA A 135 7.44 2.06 30.62
C ALA A 135 8.96 2.12 30.43
N PHE A 136 9.72 2.21 31.53
CA PHE A 136 11.17 2.40 31.50
C PHE A 136 11.98 1.20 32.02
N ALA A 137 11.34 0.02 32.15
CA ALA A 137 11.95 -1.18 32.73
C ALA A 137 12.99 -1.90 31.83
N LYS A 138 13.17 -1.44 30.58
CA LYS A 138 14.13 -2.00 29.60
C LYS A 138 15.01 -0.95 28.93
N ASN A 139 14.46 0.22 28.68
CA ASN A 139 15.17 1.42 28.24
C ASN A 139 14.36 2.65 28.70
N ASP A 140 15.03 3.78 28.82
CA ASP A 140 14.50 5.04 29.32
C ASP A 140 13.92 5.97 28.24
N TYR A 141 13.98 5.59 26.95
CA TYR A 141 13.44 6.41 25.87
C TYR A 141 11.91 6.54 25.94
N PRO A 142 11.34 7.69 25.53
CA PRO A 142 9.97 8.08 25.84
C PRO A 142 8.91 7.08 25.37
N VAL A 143 7.76 7.09 26.07
CA VAL A 143 6.59 6.30 25.69
C VAL A 143 5.46 7.24 25.27
N ILE A 144 4.82 6.97 24.13
CA ILE A 144 3.64 7.70 23.65
C ILE A 144 2.39 6.91 24.04
N LEU A 145 1.50 7.55 24.79
CA LEU A 145 0.21 7.03 25.21
C LEU A 145 -0.87 7.53 24.24
N SER A 146 -1.23 6.72 23.25
CA SER A 146 -2.31 6.99 22.30
C SER A 146 -3.66 6.73 22.97
N ILE A 147 -4.25 7.78 23.55
CA ILE A 147 -5.60 7.73 24.09
C ILE A 147 -6.59 7.91 22.94
N GLU A 148 -7.46 6.92 22.73
CA GLU A 148 -8.74 7.15 22.08
C GLU A 148 -9.79 7.36 23.16
N ASN A 149 -10.59 8.43 23.04
CA ASN A 149 -11.42 8.93 24.13
C ASN A 149 -12.89 8.92 23.72
N HIS A 150 -13.66 8.05 24.36
CA HIS A 150 -15.12 7.93 24.23
C HIS A 150 -15.83 8.17 25.58
N CYS A 151 -15.12 8.71 26.58
CA CYS A 151 -15.64 8.99 27.91
C CYS A 151 -16.45 10.29 27.98
N SER A 152 -17.39 10.36 28.91
CA SER A 152 -18.05 11.61 29.31
C SER A 152 -17.09 12.53 30.08
N VAL A 153 -17.35 13.85 30.07
CA VAL A 153 -16.48 14.86 30.69
C VAL A 153 -16.12 14.56 32.16
N PRO A 154 -17.03 14.07 33.03
CA PRO A 154 -16.66 13.65 34.39
C PRO A 154 -15.62 12.52 34.41
N GLN A 155 -15.79 11.48 33.59
CA GLN A 155 -14.83 10.37 33.51
C GLN A 155 -13.51 10.81 32.84
N GLN A 156 -13.54 11.74 31.89
CA GLN A 156 -12.32 12.36 31.32
C GLN A 156 -11.51 13.14 32.38
N LYS A 157 -12.17 13.87 33.29
CA LYS A 157 -11.47 14.55 34.40
C LYS A 157 -10.79 13.53 35.33
N LYS A 158 -11.46 12.39 35.59
CA LYS A 158 -10.89 11.27 36.37
C LYS A 158 -9.76 10.54 35.65
N MET A 159 -9.82 10.39 34.33
CA MET A 159 -8.67 9.93 33.51
C MET A 159 -7.47 10.88 33.68
N ALA A 160 -7.69 12.19 33.58
CA ALA A 160 -6.64 13.18 33.77
C ALA A 160 -6.05 13.16 35.19
N GLN A 161 -6.89 13.01 36.22
CA GLN A 161 -6.46 12.80 37.60
C GLN A 161 -5.55 11.57 37.73
N TYR A 162 -5.99 10.39 37.26
CA TYR A 162 -5.17 9.17 37.32
C TYR A 162 -3.87 9.27 36.51
N LEU A 163 -3.87 9.95 35.37
CA LEU A 163 -2.62 10.22 34.64
C LEU A 163 -1.65 11.05 35.48
N ILE A 164 -2.11 12.12 36.13
CA ILE A 164 -1.28 12.99 36.96
C ILE A 164 -0.78 12.26 38.23
N GLU A 165 -1.69 11.65 39.00
CA GLU A 165 -1.38 11.01 40.28
C GLU A 165 -0.46 9.79 40.13
N ILE A 166 -0.67 8.97 39.09
CA ILE A 166 0.03 7.69 38.93
C ILE A 166 1.35 7.89 38.17
N LEU A 167 1.38 8.70 37.11
CA LEU A 167 2.60 8.88 36.31
C LEU A 167 3.53 9.95 36.87
N GLY A 168 3.00 10.94 37.62
CA GLY A 168 3.80 11.95 38.32
C GLY A 168 4.83 12.66 37.44
N ASP A 169 6.10 12.60 37.85
CA ASP A 169 7.23 13.22 37.17
C ASP A 169 7.44 12.71 35.74
N LYS A 170 7.02 11.48 35.43
CA LYS A 170 7.11 10.89 34.08
C LYS A 170 6.17 11.57 33.10
N LEU A 171 5.05 12.14 33.56
CA LEU A 171 4.10 12.85 32.70
C LEU A 171 4.48 14.32 32.49
N ASP A 172 5.25 14.94 33.39
CA ASP A 172 5.56 16.37 33.27
C ASP A 172 6.39 16.70 32.01
N VAL A 173 5.81 17.56 31.18
CA VAL A 173 6.41 18.14 29.98
C VAL A 173 6.33 19.68 29.99
N SER A 174 5.96 20.30 31.10
CA SER A 174 5.87 21.77 31.24
C SER A 174 7.24 22.45 31.14
N ASN A 175 8.29 21.79 31.62
CA ASN A 175 9.66 22.31 31.65
C ASN A 175 10.36 22.34 30.28
N ILE A 176 9.87 21.58 29.29
CA ILE A 176 10.44 21.59 27.94
C ILE A 176 9.77 22.75 27.17
N ARG A 177 10.38 23.93 27.23
CA ARG A 177 10.01 25.04 26.34
C ARG A 177 10.05 24.52 24.90
N ALA A 178 8.91 24.55 24.22
CA ALA A 178 8.89 24.28 22.78
C ALA A 178 9.81 25.30 22.11
N GLU A 179 10.81 24.82 21.36
CA GLU A 179 11.73 25.73 20.66
C GLU A 179 10.92 26.72 19.81
N GLU A 180 11.33 27.99 19.81
CA GLU A 180 10.80 29.02 18.89
C GLU A 180 10.95 28.61 17.40
N SER A 181 11.77 27.58 17.13
CA SER A 181 11.91 26.90 15.85
C SER A 181 10.70 26.07 15.40
N GLY A 182 9.72 25.83 16.29
CA GLY A 182 8.49 25.09 16.01
C GLY A 182 8.67 23.59 15.79
N ARG A 183 9.73 22.97 16.35
CA ARG A 183 10.07 21.55 16.18
C ARG A 183 9.55 20.65 17.30
N LEU A 184 9.56 19.34 17.04
CA LEU A 184 9.40 18.30 18.07
C LEU A 184 10.72 18.12 18.85
N PRO A 185 10.67 17.77 20.15
CA PRO A 185 11.87 17.42 20.92
C PRO A 185 12.52 16.13 20.39
N SER A 186 13.73 15.82 20.89
CA SER A 186 14.41 14.55 20.60
C SER A 186 14.05 13.45 21.61
N PRO A 187 14.17 12.16 21.24
CA PRO A 187 14.11 11.05 22.22
C PRO A 187 15.07 11.24 23.40
N GLU A 188 16.28 11.78 23.14
CA GLU A 188 17.28 12.06 24.17
C GLU A 188 16.81 13.11 25.19
N THR A 189 16.12 14.16 24.73
CA THR A 189 15.53 15.22 25.59
C THR A 189 14.32 14.73 26.39
N LEU A 190 13.77 13.56 26.02
CA LEU A 190 12.52 13.01 26.54
C LEU A 190 12.73 11.69 27.30
N ARG A 191 13.96 11.37 27.70
CA ARG A 191 14.24 10.22 28.58
C ARG A 191 13.38 10.29 29.85
N GLY A 192 12.78 9.17 30.23
CA GLY A 192 11.87 9.04 31.37
C GLY A 192 10.48 9.67 31.19
N LYS A 193 10.13 10.19 30.00
CA LYS A 193 8.86 10.91 29.78
C LYS A 193 7.79 10.11 29.02
N ILE A 194 6.54 10.29 29.45
CA ILE A 194 5.34 9.69 28.86
C ILE A 194 4.53 10.81 28.21
N LEU A 195 4.33 10.72 26.89
CA LEU A 195 3.63 11.72 26.09
C LEU A 195 2.18 11.30 25.83
N VAL A 196 1.20 12.10 26.27
CA VAL A 196 -0.21 11.86 25.93
C VAL A 196 -0.47 12.29 24.48
N LYS A 197 -0.85 11.34 23.63
CA LYS A 197 -1.36 11.55 22.28
C LYS A 197 -2.88 11.52 22.33
N GLY A 198 -3.53 12.62 21.99
CA GLY A 198 -4.97 12.83 22.12
C GLY A 198 -5.42 14.14 21.48
N LYS A 199 -6.72 14.40 21.49
CA LYS A 199 -7.30 15.67 21.00
C LYS A 199 -6.99 16.81 21.99
N LYS A 200 -6.94 18.05 21.51
CA LYS A 200 -6.70 19.26 22.32
C LYS A 200 -7.75 20.33 22.03
N LEU A 201 -8.12 21.11 23.05
CA LEU A 201 -9.00 22.28 22.88
C LEU A 201 -8.33 23.39 22.05
N PRO A 202 -9.10 24.20 21.31
CA PRO A 202 -8.57 25.37 20.60
C PRO A 202 -7.93 26.39 21.56
N PRO A 203 -6.85 27.09 21.18
CA PRO A 203 -6.17 28.07 22.03
C PRO A 203 -6.96 29.38 22.23
N ASN A 204 -8.12 29.50 21.59
CA ASN A 204 -9.02 30.67 21.65
C ASN A 204 -10.33 30.36 22.39
N ILE A 205 -10.38 29.26 23.15
CA ILE A 205 -11.46 29.01 24.10
C ILE A 205 -11.27 29.93 25.32
N ASP A 206 -12.37 30.31 25.97
CA ASP A 206 -12.37 31.10 27.21
C ASP A 206 -11.47 30.44 28.28
N GLU A 207 -10.76 31.21 29.11
CA GLU A 207 -9.84 30.64 30.10
C GLU A 207 -10.60 29.88 31.21
N ASP A 208 -11.79 30.36 31.58
CA ASP A 208 -12.67 29.74 32.58
C ASP A 208 -13.46 28.50 32.06
N ALA A 209 -13.38 28.17 30.76
CA ALA A 209 -14.16 27.08 30.18
C ALA A 209 -13.56 25.69 30.50
N GLU A 210 -14.20 24.95 31.41
CA GLU A 210 -13.79 23.60 31.83
C GLU A 210 -13.92 22.50 30.76
N GLU A 211 -14.66 22.76 29.68
CA GLU A 211 -14.84 21.85 28.54
C GLU A 211 -15.06 22.62 27.22
N GLY A 212 -14.90 21.93 26.09
CA GLY A 212 -15.23 22.47 24.78
C GLY A 212 -15.41 21.39 23.70
N ASP A 213 -15.96 21.79 22.55
CA ASP A 213 -16.21 20.89 21.43
C ASP A 213 -14.97 20.75 20.53
N VAL A 214 -14.58 19.51 20.25
CA VAL A 214 -13.49 19.16 19.32
C VAL A 214 -13.98 18.25 18.20
N SER A 215 -13.27 18.24 17.07
CA SER A 215 -13.59 17.37 15.94
C SER A 215 -13.40 15.89 16.28
N ASP A 216 -14.16 15.03 15.60
CA ASP A 216 -14.11 13.58 15.72
C ASP A 216 -13.84 12.90 14.35
N GLU A 217 -12.99 13.53 13.53
CA GLU A 217 -12.60 13.06 12.18
C GLU A 217 -11.30 12.20 12.17
N ASP A 218 -10.73 11.94 13.34
CA ASP A 218 -9.48 11.21 13.58
C ASP A 218 -9.61 9.97 14.49
N SER A 219 -10.82 9.71 14.99
CA SER A 219 -11.20 8.49 15.74
C SER A 219 -11.17 7.24 14.83
N ALA A 220 -10.75 6.10 15.36
CA ALA A 220 -10.67 4.83 14.63
C ALA A 220 -12.03 4.16 14.38
N ASP A 221 -13.11 4.75 14.90
CA ASP A 221 -14.52 4.31 14.88
C ASP A 221 -15.18 4.30 13.47
N GLU A 222 -14.39 4.07 12.40
CA GLU A 222 -14.78 3.83 11.00
C GLU A 222 -15.49 2.45 10.80
N MET A 223 -15.94 1.78 11.87
CA MET A 223 -16.87 0.65 11.75
C MET A 223 -18.21 1.12 11.17
N GLU A 224 -18.63 0.53 10.06
CA GLU A 224 -19.94 0.74 9.45
C GLU A 224 -21.04 0.52 10.51
N ASP A 225 -22.10 1.34 10.54
CA ASP A 225 -23.10 1.27 11.62
C ASP A 225 -23.85 -0.08 11.64
N ASP A 226 -23.98 -0.73 10.48
CA ASP A 226 -24.46 -2.13 10.33
C ASP A 226 -23.56 -3.17 11.03
N CYS A 227 -22.31 -2.85 11.38
CA CYS A 227 -21.37 -3.73 12.07
C CYS A 227 -21.41 -3.61 13.60
N LYS A 228 -21.84 -2.45 14.14
CA LYS A 228 -21.87 -2.19 15.58
C LYS A 228 -22.88 -3.10 16.30
N LEU A 229 -22.57 -3.51 17.52
CA LEU A 229 -23.52 -4.16 18.40
C LEU A 229 -24.26 -3.08 19.21
N MET A 230 -25.58 -3.04 19.09
CA MET A 230 -26.42 -2.13 19.86
C MET A 230 -26.43 -2.58 21.33
N ASN A 231 -26.11 -1.66 22.24
CA ASN A 231 -26.28 -1.88 23.68
C ASN A 231 -27.78 -1.96 23.99
N GLY A 232 -28.26 -3.16 24.31
CA GLY A 232 -29.64 -3.42 24.73
C GLY A 232 -29.67 -4.51 25.79
N ASP A 233 -30.19 -4.18 26.97
CA ASP A 233 -30.17 -5.08 28.12
C ASP A 233 -31.12 -6.27 27.95
N THR A 234 -30.57 -7.48 28.00
CA THR A 234 -31.23 -8.68 28.55
C THR A 234 -30.24 -9.86 28.54
N THR A 235 -30.11 -10.55 29.68
CA THR A 235 -29.26 -11.75 29.80
C THR A 235 -29.67 -12.88 28.85
N ALA A 236 -30.94 -12.96 28.47
CA ALA A 236 -31.44 -13.89 27.45
C ALA A 236 -30.90 -13.61 26.03
N ASN A 237 -30.62 -12.35 25.68
CA ASN A 237 -30.14 -11.98 24.35
C ASN A 237 -28.65 -12.29 24.14
N ARG A 238 -27.85 -12.42 25.20
CA ARG A 238 -26.38 -12.57 25.11
C ARG A 238 -25.94 -13.70 24.17
N LYS A 239 -26.54 -14.89 24.26
CA LYS A 239 -26.21 -16.02 23.35
C LYS A 239 -26.63 -15.77 21.89
N GLN A 240 -27.69 -14.99 21.65
CA GLN A 240 -28.08 -14.61 20.28
C GLN A 240 -27.15 -13.55 19.71
N VAL A 241 -26.75 -12.56 20.51
CA VAL A 241 -25.76 -11.53 20.14
C VAL A 241 -24.39 -12.18 19.88
N GLU A 242 -23.92 -13.08 20.75
CA GLU A 242 -22.69 -13.86 20.55
C GLU A 242 -22.74 -14.70 19.26
N ASN A 243 -23.86 -15.37 18.97
CA ASN A 243 -24.00 -16.15 17.73
C ASN A 243 -24.11 -15.28 16.48
N LEU A 244 -24.76 -14.11 16.56
CA LEU A 244 -24.82 -13.15 15.46
C LEU A 244 -23.44 -12.51 15.20
N ALA A 245 -22.72 -12.15 16.26
CA ALA A 245 -21.38 -11.58 16.17
C ALA A 245 -20.35 -12.61 15.70
N LYS A 246 -20.45 -13.89 16.12
CA LYS A 246 -19.65 -15.00 15.53
C LYS A 246 -19.93 -15.17 14.05
N LYS A 247 -21.21 -15.14 13.63
CA LYS A 247 -21.58 -15.25 12.21
C LYS A 247 -21.17 -14.03 11.38
N LYS A 248 -21.12 -12.82 11.97
CA LYS A 248 -20.50 -11.64 11.35
C LYS A 248 -18.99 -11.79 11.26
N LEU A 249 -18.33 -12.28 12.33
CA LEU A 249 -16.89 -12.57 12.37
C LEU A 249 -16.50 -13.59 11.29
N ASP A 250 -17.25 -14.69 11.12
CA ASP A 250 -17.03 -15.68 10.05
C ASP A 250 -17.13 -15.06 8.65
N ASN A 251 -18.12 -14.17 8.41
CA ASN A 251 -18.24 -13.46 7.14
C ASN A 251 -17.08 -12.49 6.91
N LEU A 252 -16.75 -11.66 7.90
CA LEU A 252 -15.66 -10.69 7.84
C LEU A 252 -14.29 -11.37 7.75
N MET A 253 -14.09 -12.53 8.38
CA MET A 253 -12.91 -13.39 8.21
C MET A 253 -12.82 -14.03 6.83
N ASN A 254 -13.93 -14.22 6.12
CA ASN A 254 -13.90 -14.62 4.72
C ASN A 254 -13.60 -13.42 3.80
N GLU A 255 -14.00 -12.20 4.17
CA GLU A 255 -13.61 -10.98 3.48
C GLU A 255 -12.15 -10.56 3.73
N SER A 256 -11.60 -10.71 4.94
CA SER A 256 -10.19 -10.42 5.25
C SER A 256 -9.29 -11.29 4.38
N LYS A 257 -9.54 -12.60 4.32
CA LYS A 257 -8.86 -13.58 3.44
C LYS A 257 -8.97 -13.27 1.93
N ILE A 258 -9.94 -12.47 1.49
CA ILE A 258 -10.04 -12.00 0.10
C ILE A 258 -9.17 -10.75 -0.14
N ARG A 259 -8.99 -9.91 0.90
CA ARG A 259 -8.14 -8.71 0.87
C ARG A 259 -6.67 -9.06 1.09
N ASP A 260 -6.38 -10.01 2.00
CA ASP A 260 -5.05 -10.46 2.43
C ASP A 260 -4.35 -11.44 1.46
N ARG A 261 -4.55 -11.26 0.16
CA ARG A 261 -3.57 -11.70 -0.85
C ARG A 261 -2.45 -10.67 -1.00
N GLU A 262 -1.82 -10.30 0.12
CA GLU A 262 -0.41 -9.91 0.11
C GLU A 262 0.43 -11.18 -0.14
N ASP A 263 1.53 -11.03 -0.89
CA ASP A 263 2.23 -12.18 -1.46
C ASP A 263 3.16 -12.85 -0.43
N PRO A 264 3.04 -14.16 -0.14
CA PRO A 264 3.99 -14.87 0.72
C PRO A 264 5.44 -14.82 0.18
N ASP A 265 5.66 -14.51 -1.10
CA ASP A 265 7.00 -14.36 -1.69
C ASP A 265 7.55 -12.91 -1.63
N SER A 266 6.80 -11.94 -1.10
CA SER A 266 7.18 -10.49 -1.04
C SER A 266 8.45 -10.16 -0.22
N PHE A 267 9.09 -11.16 0.39
CA PHE A 267 10.22 -11.02 1.31
C PHE A 267 11.42 -11.92 0.99
N THR A 268 11.51 -12.48 -0.23
CA THR A 268 12.67 -13.30 -0.62
C THR A 268 13.93 -12.46 -0.83
N ILE A 269 14.71 -12.27 0.24
CA ILE A 269 16.14 -11.96 0.13
C ILE A 269 16.80 -13.16 -0.55
N ALA A 270 17.37 -12.95 -1.73
CA ALA A 270 18.03 -14.01 -2.48
C ALA A 270 19.39 -14.38 -1.86
N ALA A 271 19.37 -15.29 -0.90
CA ALA A 271 20.58 -15.98 -0.45
C ALA A 271 21.22 -16.72 -1.64
N LEU A 272 22.54 -16.56 -1.82
CA LEU A 272 23.28 -17.23 -2.88
C LEU A 272 23.31 -18.75 -2.61
N PRO A 273 22.93 -19.61 -3.57
CA PRO A 273 23.11 -21.05 -3.42
C PRO A 273 24.61 -21.40 -3.52
N PRO A 274 25.15 -22.29 -2.68
CA PRO A 274 26.55 -22.68 -2.72
C PRO A 274 26.89 -23.45 -4.01
N THR A 275 28.13 -23.30 -4.46
CA THR A 275 28.67 -23.93 -5.68
C THR A 275 29.26 -25.31 -5.38
N GLY A 276 28.72 -26.37 -6.00
CA GLY A 276 29.29 -27.71 -5.89
C GLY A 276 28.54 -28.76 -6.73
N LYS A 277 29.26 -29.38 -7.67
CA LYS A 277 28.86 -30.58 -8.43
C LYS A 277 29.51 -31.82 -7.75
N PRO A 278 29.08 -33.09 -7.97
CA PRO A 278 28.86 -33.65 -9.31
C PRO A 278 27.65 -34.59 -9.48
N ILE A 279 27.63 -35.22 -10.66
CA ILE A 279 26.62 -36.11 -11.23
C ILE A 279 27.08 -37.56 -11.01
N ASP A 280 26.15 -38.50 -10.82
CA ASP A 280 26.30 -39.83 -11.44
C ASP A 280 24.95 -40.46 -11.84
N LYS A 281 25.00 -41.59 -12.56
CA LYS A 281 23.87 -42.25 -13.26
C LYS A 281 23.52 -43.63 -12.70
N THR A 282 22.37 -44.15 -13.16
CA THR A 282 21.86 -45.54 -12.98
C THR A 282 21.38 -45.90 -11.56
N GLY A 283 20.50 -46.89 -11.35
CA GLY A 283 19.67 -47.66 -12.29
C GLY A 283 18.97 -48.88 -11.67
N SER A 284 17.90 -49.35 -12.32
CA SER A 284 17.25 -50.68 -12.14
C SER A 284 16.44 -50.99 -10.85
N LYS A 285 15.74 -52.14 -10.89
CA LYS A 285 14.71 -52.63 -9.94
C LYS A 285 15.15 -53.89 -9.17
N GLY A 286 14.49 -54.16 -8.04
CA GLY A 286 14.42 -55.45 -7.32
C GLY A 286 14.18 -55.21 -5.82
N LYS A 287 13.19 -55.77 -5.09
CA LYS A 287 12.12 -56.78 -5.33
C LYS A 287 12.43 -58.26 -5.06
N SER A 288 12.74 -58.56 -3.79
CA SER A 288 12.37 -59.77 -3.01
C SER A 288 12.58 -59.41 -1.52
N GLU A 289 11.67 -59.53 -0.55
CA GLU A 289 10.69 -60.58 -0.17
C GLU A 289 11.29 -61.78 0.59
N GLU A 290 10.46 -62.34 1.49
CA GLU A 290 10.67 -63.43 2.47
C GLU A 290 11.31 -63.04 3.83
N GLY A 291 10.70 -63.40 4.97
CA GLY A 291 9.36 -64.02 5.14
C GLY A 291 8.99 -64.42 6.59
N THR A 292 7.72 -64.82 6.78
CA THR A 292 7.14 -65.58 7.92
C THR A 292 7.17 -64.91 9.32
N ASP A 293 6.18 -65.02 10.21
CA ASP A 293 4.73 -65.35 10.21
C ASP A 293 4.16 -64.94 11.60
N THR A 294 2.87 -64.95 11.97
CA THR A 294 1.60 -65.38 11.35
C THR A 294 0.74 -64.15 10.94
N GLY A 295 -0.59 -64.08 10.77
CA GLY A 295 -1.78 -64.88 11.16
C GLY A 295 -2.29 -64.53 12.59
N ASP A 296 -3.57 -64.27 12.87
CA ASP A 296 -4.76 -64.26 12.00
C ASP A 296 -5.68 -63.04 12.19
N GLU A 297 -6.23 -62.59 11.06
CA GLU A 297 -7.61 -62.21 10.72
C GLU A 297 -8.64 -61.85 11.83
N ALA A 298 -9.60 -60.94 11.61
CA ALA A 298 -10.27 -60.70 10.32
C ALA A 298 -10.35 -59.24 9.81
N ASN A 299 -10.25 -59.15 8.48
CA ASN A 299 -10.59 -58.00 7.61
C ASN A 299 -12.14 -57.84 7.44
N PRO A 300 -12.69 -56.96 6.55
CA PRO A 300 -12.09 -55.95 5.64
C PRO A 300 -12.59 -54.50 5.93
N CYS A 301 -11.90 -53.41 5.58
CA CYS A 301 -11.24 -53.02 4.33
C CYS A 301 -12.19 -52.70 3.15
N SER A 302 -12.32 -51.41 2.80
CA SER A 302 -11.71 -50.88 1.56
C SER A 302 -12.13 -49.45 1.24
N ASN A 303 -11.17 -48.64 0.79
CA ASN A 303 -11.42 -47.29 0.29
C ASN A 303 -10.83 -47.21 -1.12
N LYS A 304 -11.66 -47.27 -2.18
CA LYS A 304 -11.16 -47.23 -3.57
C LYS A 304 -12.11 -46.55 -4.57
N ARG A 305 -11.53 -45.54 -5.22
CA ARG A 305 -12.01 -44.65 -6.29
C ARG A 305 -13.00 -45.25 -7.32
N THR A 306 -14.12 -44.54 -7.49
CA THR A 306 -14.74 -44.18 -8.79
C THR A 306 -15.29 -42.74 -8.67
N GLY A 307 -15.65 -42.00 -9.71
CA GLY A 307 -15.53 -42.24 -11.15
C GLY A 307 -16.73 -41.77 -11.96
N ARG A 308 -16.66 -40.54 -12.51
CA ARG A 308 -17.53 -39.89 -13.53
C ARG A 308 -18.84 -39.16 -13.12
N SER A 309 -18.97 -37.96 -13.71
CA SER A 309 -20.14 -37.35 -14.40
C SER A 309 -21.49 -37.04 -13.70
N PHE A 310 -21.69 -35.72 -13.54
CA PHE A 310 -22.78 -34.90 -14.15
C PHE A 310 -24.25 -34.99 -13.65
N MET A 311 -24.97 -33.88 -13.83
CA MET A 311 -26.34 -33.56 -13.35
C MET A 311 -26.51 -33.50 -11.81
N GLY A 312 -27.34 -32.62 -11.22
CA GLY A 312 -27.97 -31.41 -11.78
C GLY A 312 -29.34 -31.07 -11.18
N SER A 313 -29.44 -30.05 -10.31
CA SER A 313 -30.72 -29.35 -10.02
C SER A 313 -30.52 -27.99 -9.33
N PHE A 314 -31.01 -26.92 -9.96
CA PHE A 314 -31.21 -25.61 -9.33
C PHE A 314 -32.65 -25.49 -8.82
N SER A 315 -32.88 -25.75 -7.53
CA SER A 315 -34.19 -25.54 -6.89
C SER A 315 -34.45 -24.05 -6.65
N LYS A 316 -35.27 -23.46 -7.51
CA LYS A 316 -35.69 -22.04 -7.48
C LYS A 316 -36.39 -21.70 -6.16
N ARG A 317 -35.96 -20.67 -5.43
CA ARG A 317 -36.81 -19.96 -4.45
C ARG A 317 -37.09 -18.53 -4.93
N LYS A 318 -38.33 -18.29 -5.35
CA LYS A 318 -38.81 -16.99 -5.84
C LYS A 318 -38.83 -15.96 -4.69
N LYS A 319 -38.51 -14.69 -4.98
CA LYS A 319 -39.02 -13.58 -4.15
C LYS A 319 -40.56 -13.66 -4.17
N LYS A 320 -41.20 -13.70 -3.00
CA LYS A 320 -42.65 -13.53 -2.87
C LYS A 320 -42.90 -12.15 -2.25
N VAL A 321 -43.52 -11.27 -3.02
CA VAL A 321 -44.04 -9.99 -2.51
C VAL A 321 -45.39 -10.26 -1.86
N THR A 322 -45.58 -9.79 -0.64
CA THR A 322 -46.90 -9.72 0.02
C THR A 322 -47.08 -8.32 0.58
N LYS A 323 -48.21 -7.71 0.24
CA LYS A 323 -48.66 -6.37 0.63
C LYS A 323 -49.78 -6.53 1.69
N LEU A 324 -50.41 -5.42 2.09
CA LEU A 324 -51.45 -5.26 3.14
C LEU A 324 -50.87 -5.18 4.57
N LYS A 325 -51.44 -4.36 5.48
CA LYS A 325 -52.58 -3.41 5.37
C LYS A 325 -52.37 -2.17 6.25
N LYS A 326 -53.10 -1.08 5.97
CA LYS A 326 -53.16 0.18 6.75
C LYS A 326 -54.62 0.50 7.08
N THR A 327 -54.90 0.81 8.36
CA THR A 327 -56.14 1.32 8.97
C THR A 327 -55.75 1.81 10.38
N SER A 328 -56.36 2.79 11.05
CA SER A 328 -57.41 3.79 10.73
C SER A 328 -57.64 4.65 11.99
N SER A 329 -58.08 5.93 11.99
CA SER A 329 -58.11 7.03 11.00
C SER A 329 -58.77 8.25 11.67
N PHE A 330 -58.29 9.48 11.43
CA PHE A 330 -59.10 10.71 11.61
C PHE A 330 -58.60 11.84 10.69
N GLU A 331 -59.44 12.88 10.51
CA GLU A 331 -59.47 13.77 9.33
C GLU A 331 -59.46 15.27 9.72
N ASP A 332 -59.76 16.15 8.74
CA ASP A 332 -60.05 17.60 8.83
C ASP A 332 -58.86 18.58 9.04
N THR A 333 -58.81 19.76 8.38
CA THR A 333 -59.62 20.33 7.26
C THR A 333 -58.79 21.33 6.41
N ASP A 334 -59.26 21.67 5.21
CA ASP A 334 -58.68 22.68 4.30
C ASP A 334 -58.97 24.14 4.71
N THR A 335 -58.07 25.09 4.37
CA THR A 335 -58.45 26.36 3.71
C THR A 335 -57.25 27.05 3.01
N ASP A 336 -57.59 27.93 2.06
CA ASP A 336 -56.73 28.77 1.20
C ASP A 336 -55.89 29.83 1.97
N GLN A 337 -55.05 30.71 1.39
CA GLN A 337 -54.97 31.23 0.00
C GLN A 337 -53.57 31.80 -0.36
N GLU A 338 -53.42 32.35 -1.57
CA GLU A 338 -52.13 32.72 -2.20
C GLU A 338 -51.51 34.06 -1.74
N SER A 339 -50.17 34.19 -1.83
CA SER A 339 -49.52 35.40 -2.39
C SER A 339 -48.02 35.22 -2.74
N THR A 340 -47.75 35.09 -4.04
CA THR A 340 -46.61 35.65 -4.80
C THR A 340 -45.17 35.72 -4.22
N SER A 341 -44.27 34.99 -4.89
CA SER A 341 -43.04 35.49 -5.57
C SER A 341 -41.65 34.87 -5.23
N SER A 342 -41.13 34.11 -6.21
CA SER A 342 -39.72 34.01 -6.65
C SER A 342 -38.56 33.94 -5.64
N ALA A 343 -38.03 32.72 -5.43
CA ALA A 343 -36.56 32.48 -5.39
C ALA A 343 -36.17 31.03 -5.76
N SER A 344 -35.17 30.92 -6.63
CA SER A 344 -34.47 29.73 -7.14
C SER A 344 -34.33 28.50 -6.22
N ARG A 345 -34.89 27.35 -6.63
CA ARG A 345 -34.57 26.03 -6.05
C ARG A 345 -33.19 25.54 -6.52
N ALA A 346 -32.19 25.56 -5.64
CA ALA A 346 -30.94 24.81 -5.81
C ALA A 346 -31.08 23.34 -5.32
N PRO A 347 -30.29 22.38 -5.81
CA PRO A 347 -30.34 20.99 -5.33
C PRO A 347 -29.83 20.85 -3.90
N LEU A 348 -30.57 20.14 -3.05
CA LEU A 348 -30.17 19.84 -1.66
C LEU A 348 -29.03 18.82 -1.61
N HIS A 349 -27.79 19.31 -1.55
CA HIS A 349 -26.66 18.48 -1.13
C HIS A 349 -26.84 18.02 0.33
N HIS A 350 -26.78 16.71 0.57
CA HIS A 350 -26.63 16.15 1.90
C HIS A 350 -25.24 16.49 2.47
N ASN A 351 -25.13 17.63 3.15
CA ASN A 351 -24.02 17.88 4.07
C ASN A 351 -24.12 16.91 5.24
N LYS A 352 -23.29 15.87 5.27
CA LYS A 352 -22.99 15.17 6.53
C LYS A 352 -22.41 16.21 7.49
N LYS A 353 -23.09 16.48 8.61
CA LYS A 353 -22.52 17.28 9.70
C LYS A 353 -21.22 16.60 10.14
N LYS A 354 -20.17 17.39 10.40
CA LYS A 354 -18.94 16.87 11.03
C LYS A 354 -19.32 16.30 12.41
N LYS A 355 -18.79 15.13 12.76
CA LYS A 355 -18.87 14.65 14.15
C LYS A 355 -17.99 15.52 15.04
N THR A 356 -18.48 15.79 16.25
CA THR A 356 -17.78 16.50 17.31
C THR A 356 -18.03 15.81 18.64
N MET A 357 -17.08 15.93 19.57
CA MET A 357 -17.20 15.42 20.94
C MET A 357 -16.85 16.52 21.95
N LYS A 358 -17.34 16.39 23.19
CA LYS A 358 -16.91 17.22 24.32
C LYS A 358 -15.58 16.72 24.87
N LEU A 359 -14.64 17.63 25.06
CA LEU A 359 -13.33 17.40 25.65
C LEU A 359 -13.14 18.28 26.88
N SER A 360 -12.76 17.67 28.01
CA SER A 360 -12.40 18.39 29.24
C SER A 360 -11.07 19.13 29.10
N ARG A 361 -10.94 20.30 29.76
CA ARG A 361 -9.67 21.04 29.86
C ARG A 361 -8.58 20.20 30.51
N ALA A 362 -8.90 19.53 31.62
CA ALA A 362 -7.97 18.69 32.36
C ALA A 362 -7.27 17.63 31.48
N LEU A 363 -7.99 16.95 30.58
CA LEU A 363 -7.40 15.97 29.67
C LEU A 363 -6.70 16.64 28.46
N SER A 364 -7.27 17.72 27.93
CA SER A 364 -6.70 18.54 26.86
C SER A 364 -5.30 19.07 27.22
N ASP A 365 -5.07 19.47 28.47
CA ASP A 365 -3.82 20.12 28.87
C ASP A 365 -2.65 19.17 29.11
N LEU A 366 -2.90 17.86 29.23
CA LEU A 366 -1.85 16.85 29.19
C LEU A 366 -1.29 16.65 27.77
N VAL A 367 -2.06 17.00 26.73
CA VAL A 367 -1.60 16.92 25.33
C VAL A 367 -0.72 18.13 24.99
N LYS A 368 0.57 17.87 24.71
CA LYS A 368 1.54 18.89 24.23
C LYS A 368 2.04 18.60 22.80
N TYR A 369 3.01 17.69 22.63
CA TYR A 369 3.71 17.45 21.35
C TYR A 369 3.01 16.48 20.38
N THR A 370 1.90 15.91 20.81
CA THR A 370 1.25 14.77 20.17
C THR A 370 -0.26 15.01 20.00
N CYS A 371 -0.61 16.19 19.52
CA CYS A 371 -2.00 16.59 19.28
C CYS A 371 -2.59 15.83 18.09
N SER A 372 -3.56 14.95 18.35
CA SER A 372 -4.29 14.23 17.30
C SER A 372 -5.11 15.21 16.46
N VAL A 373 -4.99 15.12 15.13
CA VAL A 373 -5.78 15.92 14.17
C VAL A 373 -6.19 15.11 12.95
N GLY A 374 -7.44 15.31 12.52
CA GLY A 374 -7.95 14.78 11.25
C GLY A 374 -7.16 15.33 10.06
N LEU A 375 -6.93 14.49 9.04
CA LEU A 375 -6.19 14.88 7.83
C LEU A 375 -7.16 15.25 6.70
N TYR A 376 -7.28 16.55 6.44
CA TYR A 376 -8.13 17.12 5.39
C TYR A 376 -7.36 17.42 4.09
N ASP A 377 -6.23 18.13 4.16
CA ASP A 377 -5.26 18.20 3.06
C ASP A 377 -3.83 18.46 3.57
N ILE A 378 -2.91 17.56 3.17
CA ILE A 378 -1.46 17.62 3.43
C ILE A 378 -0.84 18.94 2.95
N GLU A 379 -1.39 19.52 1.88
CA GLU A 379 -0.85 20.72 1.22
C GLU A 379 -1.41 22.03 1.78
N ALA A 380 -2.44 21.98 2.63
CA ALA A 380 -3.06 23.13 3.28
C ALA A 380 -2.90 23.16 4.81
N GLN A 381 -2.40 22.09 5.43
CA GLN A 381 -2.15 22.05 6.87
C GLN A 381 -1.08 23.09 7.30
N PRO A 382 -1.28 23.81 8.42
CA PRO A 382 -0.28 24.71 8.98
C PRO A 382 0.96 23.95 9.45
N SER A 383 2.11 24.61 9.47
CA SER A 383 3.42 23.99 9.76
C SER A 383 3.68 23.72 11.24
N CYS A 384 2.67 23.27 12.00
CA CYS A 384 2.83 22.84 13.38
C CYS A 384 3.40 21.41 13.42
N SER A 385 4.58 21.20 14.02
CA SER A 385 5.19 19.86 14.10
C SER A 385 4.56 18.96 15.16
N TRP A 386 3.80 19.54 16.11
CA TRP A 386 3.16 18.87 17.24
C TRP A 386 1.86 18.12 16.87
N GLN A 387 1.49 18.14 15.60
CA GLN A 387 0.30 17.47 15.07
C GLN A 387 0.60 16.01 14.69
N VAL A 388 -0.36 15.14 14.98
CA VAL A 388 -0.33 13.70 14.69
C VAL A 388 -1.59 13.31 13.93
N SER A 389 -1.45 12.93 12.66
CA SER A 389 -2.58 12.40 11.89
C SER A 389 -2.60 10.87 11.96
N SER A 390 -3.73 10.32 12.42
CA SER A 390 -4.00 8.88 12.44
C SER A 390 -4.72 8.47 11.16
N LEU A 391 -4.29 7.36 10.54
CA LEU A 391 -4.77 6.89 9.25
C LEU A 391 -4.89 5.36 9.23
N SER A 392 -6.04 4.83 8.81
CA SER A 392 -6.18 3.40 8.51
C SER A 392 -5.28 3.00 7.33
N GLU A 393 -4.78 1.75 7.31
CA GLU A 393 -3.85 1.24 6.29
C GLU A 393 -4.31 1.53 4.84
N THR A 394 -5.62 1.48 4.60
CA THR A 394 -6.29 1.74 3.32
C THR A 394 -6.18 3.22 2.91
N LYS A 395 -6.47 4.12 3.86
CA LYS A 395 -6.42 5.60 3.68
C LYS A 395 -4.99 6.05 3.45
N ALA A 396 -4.04 5.49 4.20
CA ALA A 396 -2.62 5.72 4.03
C ALA A 396 -2.07 5.17 2.70
N HIS A 397 -2.49 3.97 2.27
CA HIS A 397 -2.17 3.45 0.93
C HIS A 397 -2.72 4.34 -0.18
N GLN A 398 -3.97 4.81 -0.07
CA GLN A 398 -4.57 5.73 -1.03
C GLN A 398 -3.77 7.05 -1.12
N MET A 399 -3.34 7.61 0.00
CA MET A 399 -2.48 8.79 0.03
C MET A 399 -1.11 8.53 -0.60
N MET A 400 -0.49 7.36 -0.35
CA MET A 400 0.75 6.97 -1.01
C MET A 400 0.58 6.81 -2.54
N GLN A 401 -0.58 6.37 -3.03
CA GLN A 401 -0.86 6.29 -4.46
C GLN A 401 -1.14 7.67 -5.09
N GLN A 402 -1.79 8.59 -4.36
CA GLN A 402 -2.26 9.88 -4.90
C GLN A 402 -1.28 11.05 -4.70
N LYS A 403 -0.69 11.18 -3.49
CA LYS A 403 0.16 12.31 -3.05
C LYS A 403 1.48 11.83 -2.40
N ALA A 404 2.10 10.75 -2.92
CA ALA A 404 3.35 10.14 -2.40
C ALA A 404 4.40 11.15 -1.89
N THR A 405 4.79 12.10 -2.75
CA THR A 405 5.83 13.09 -2.45
C THR A 405 5.40 14.04 -1.33
N SER A 406 4.15 14.49 -1.31
CA SER A 406 3.63 15.40 -0.28
C SER A 406 3.55 14.70 1.07
N PHE A 407 3.12 13.43 1.11
CA PHE A 407 3.07 12.62 2.33
C PHE A 407 4.47 12.33 2.90
N ILE A 408 5.47 12.12 2.03
CA ILE A 408 6.88 12.05 2.44
C ILE A 408 7.34 13.35 3.11
N HIS A 409 7.02 14.52 2.55
CA HIS A 409 7.42 15.81 3.14
C HIS A 409 6.66 16.15 4.44
N PHE A 410 5.43 15.65 4.60
CA PHE A 410 4.69 15.68 5.86
C PHE A 410 5.42 14.86 6.94
N ASN A 411 5.80 13.62 6.63
CA ASN A 411 6.56 12.73 7.50
C ASN A 411 8.00 13.18 7.80
N GLN A 412 8.46 14.30 7.22
CA GLN A 412 9.73 14.98 7.55
C GLN A 412 9.55 16.13 8.56
N ARG A 413 8.34 16.36 9.06
CA ARG A 413 7.99 17.49 9.93
C ARG A 413 7.03 17.11 11.07
N GLN A 414 6.00 16.35 10.75
CA GLN A 414 4.96 15.87 11.66
C GLN A 414 5.06 14.35 11.85
N LEU A 415 4.29 13.81 12.79
CA LEU A 415 4.12 12.38 12.99
C LEU A 415 2.88 11.87 12.24
N SER A 416 3.01 10.78 11.50
CA SER A 416 1.85 9.97 11.08
C SER A 416 1.75 8.70 11.91
N ARG A 417 0.50 8.35 12.27
CA ARG A 417 0.15 7.04 12.80
C ARG A 417 -0.60 6.24 11.73
N ILE A 418 -0.12 5.06 11.42
CA ILE A 418 -0.81 4.11 10.54
C ILE A 418 -1.35 2.98 11.42
N TYR A 419 -2.63 2.61 11.26
CA TYR A 419 -3.25 1.54 12.04
C TYR A 419 -4.01 0.53 11.16
N PRO A 420 -4.23 -0.72 11.64
CA PRO A 420 -4.98 -1.75 10.94
C PRO A 420 -6.37 -1.28 10.48
N SER A 421 -6.83 -1.75 9.33
CA SER A 421 -8.22 -1.51 8.91
C SER A 421 -9.20 -2.27 9.80
N SER A 422 -10.36 -1.68 10.09
CA SER A 422 -11.47 -2.31 10.84
C SER A 422 -11.97 -3.64 10.25
N TYR A 423 -11.69 -3.94 8.97
CA TYR A 423 -11.94 -5.26 8.38
C TYR A 423 -11.00 -6.37 8.90
N ARG A 424 -9.90 -6.04 9.61
CA ARG A 424 -8.97 -6.98 10.27
C ARG A 424 -9.47 -7.44 11.63
N VAL A 425 -10.71 -7.93 11.65
CA VAL A 425 -11.39 -8.41 12.86
C VAL A 425 -10.68 -9.59 13.54
N ASP A 426 -9.86 -10.32 12.77
CA ASP A 426 -8.97 -11.39 13.22
C ASP A 426 -7.66 -10.91 13.85
N SER A 427 -7.50 -9.59 14.02
CA SER A 427 -6.27 -8.95 14.47
C SER A 427 -5.06 -9.20 13.56
N SER A 428 -5.28 -9.54 12.29
CA SER A 428 -4.22 -9.61 11.28
C SER A 428 -3.42 -8.30 11.18
N ASN A 429 -2.24 -8.36 10.56
CA ASN A 429 -1.32 -7.23 10.43
C ASN A 429 -0.95 -6.99 8.96
N PHE A 430 -1.04 -5.73 8.53
CA PHE A 430 -0.62 -5.27 7.20
C PHE A 430 0.90 -5.13 7.11
N ASN A 431 1.49 -5.28 5.93
CA ASN A 431 2.93 -5.05 5.72
C ASN A 431 3.34 -3.59 6.09
N PRO A 432 4.23 -3.37 7.08
CA PRO A 432 4.65 -2.02 7.49
C PRO A 432 5.70 -1.39 6.58
N GLN A 433 6.40 -2.17 5.73
CA GLN A 433 7.53 -1.70 4.93
C GLN A 433 7.18 -0.56 3.95
N PRO A 434 6.04 -0.54 3.24
CA PRO A 434 5.63 0.58 2.42
C PRO A 434 5.50 1.89 3.22
N PHE A 435 4.92 1.82 4.42
CA PHE A 435 4.71 2.98 5.29
C PHE A 435 6.02 3.51 5.88
N TRP A 436 6.92 2.64 6.32
CA TRP A 436 8.29 3.05 6.68
C TRP A 436 9.03 3.68 5.48
N SER A 437 8.80 3.18 4.26
CA SER A 437 9.39 3.74 3.04
C SER A 437 8.81 5.13 2.67
N ALA A 438 7.57 5.41 3.05
CA ALA A 438 6.97 6.75 3.03
C ALA A 438 7.40 7.64 4.22
N GLY A 439 8.19 7.12 5.15
CA GLY A 439 8.70 7.81 6.32
C GLY A 439 7.78 7.84 7.53
N CYS A 440 6.66 7.10 7.52
CA CYS A 440 5.69 7.07 8.63
C CYS A 440 6.34 6.53 9.90
N GLN A 441 6.12 7.20 11.03
CA GLN A 441 6.84 6.93 12.28
C GLN A 441 6.10 5.90 13.14
N LEU A 442 4.81 6.13 13.40
CA LEU A 442 3.98 5.35 14.31
C LEU A 442 3.18 4.29 13.54
N VAL A 443 3.87 3.33 12.94
CA VAL A 443 3.23 2.22 12.21
C VAL A 443 2.77 1.17 13.23
N ALA A 444 1.52 1.28 13.67
CA ALA A 444 0.93 0.48 14.73
C ALA A 444 0.47 -0.89 14.22
N LEU A 445 0.80 -1.93 14.99
CA LEU A 445 0.49 -3.33 14.69
C LEU A 445 -0.16 -4.01 15.89
N ASN A 446 -0.98 -5.03 15.64
CA ASN A 446 -1.55 -5.93 16.66
C ASN A 446 -0.43 -6.85 17.19
N TYR A 447 0.10 -6.57 18.39
CA TYR A 447 1.24 -7.33 18.95
C TYR A 447 0.86 -8.76 19.38
N GLN A 448 -0.41 -9.03 19.70
CA GLN A 448 -0.92 -10.36 20.01
C GLN A 448 -0.87 -11.33 18.82
N SER A 449 -0.76 -10.81 17.60
CA SER A 449 -0.83 -11.58 16.36
C SER A 449 0.54 -11.95 15.82
N GLU A 450 1.06 -13.08 16.30
CA GLU A 450 2.31 -13.68 15.82
C GLU A 450 2.29 -13.99 14.31
N GLY A 451 3.46 -13.82 13.67
CA GLY A 451 3.64 -14.08 12.25
C GLY A 451 4.71 -13.18 11.62
N ARG A 452 4.96 -13.38 10.32
CA ARG A 452 6.06 -12.70 9.59
C ARG A 452 6.05 -11.18 9.70
N VAL A 453 4.86 -10.57 9.77
CA VAL A 453 4.71 -9.12 9.86
C VAL A 453 5.16 -8.57 11.22
N LEU A 454 4.78 -9.23 12.31
CA LEU A 454 5.26 -8.88 13.66
C LEU A 454 6.75 -9.24 13.84
N GLN A 455 7.20 -10.34 13.24
CA GLN A 455 8.63 -10.71 13.19
C GLN A 455 9.47 -9.63 12.47
N LEU A 456 8.98 -9.07 11.35
CA LEU A 456 9.64 -7.96 10.65
C LEU A 456 9.71 -6.70 11.52
N ASN A 457 8.64 -6.38 12.25
CA ASN A 457 8.64 -5.29 13.23
C ASN A 457 9.67 -5.51 14.33
N ARG A 458 9.68 -6.70 14.97
CA ARG A 458 10.69 -7.06 15.98
C ARG A 458 12.12 -6.97 15.41
N ALA A 459 12.39 -7.55 14.25
CA ALA A 459 13.71 -7.52 13.62
C ALA A 459 14.21 -6.09 13.32
N LYS A 460 13.30 -5.19 12.89
CA LYS A 460 13.62 -3.77 12.69
C LYS A 460 13.97 -3.06 14.01
N PHE A 461 13.18 -3.28 15.05
CA PHE A 461 13.28 -2.53 16.31
C PHE A 461 14.26 -3.14 17.32
N TYR A 462 14.71 -4.38 17.13
CA TYR A 462 15.79 -5.03 17.90
C TYR A 462 17.15 -4.36 17.69
N SER A 463 17.34 -3.72 16.53
CA SER A 463 18.48 -2.83 16.28
C SER A 463 18.52 -1.64 17.25
N ASN A 464 19.68 -0.99 17.39
CA ASN A 464 19.86 0.20 18.24
C ASN A 464 19.53 -0.07 19.72
N GLY A 465 19.89 -1.25 20.22
CA GLY A 465 19.72 -1.65 21.62
C GLY A 465 18.29 -1.99 22.04
N ASN A 466 17.45 -2.43 21.09
CA ASN A 466 16.01 -2.65 21.29
C ASN A 466 15.29 -1.46 21.98
N CYS A 467 15.74 -0.23 21.72
CA CYS A 467 15.21 0.99 22.34
C CYS A 467 13.83 1.42 21.77
N GLY A 468 13.37 0.75 20.70
CA GLY A 468 12.11 1.06 20.01
C GLY A 468 12.16 2.32 19.12
N TYR A 469 13.29 3.01 19.05
CA TYR A 469 13.54 4.17 18.20
C TYR A 469 14.64 3.88 17.18
N ILE A 470 14.31 3.94 15.88
CA ILE A 470 15.27 3.73 14.79
C ILE A 470 15.32 4.98 13.92
N LEU A 471 16.48 5.64 13.86
CA LEU A 471 16.69 6.84 13.05
C LEU A 471 16.42 6.55 11.57
N LYS A 472 15.61 7.39 10.92
CA LYS A 472 15.26 7.22 9.51
C LYS A 472 16.47 7.47 8.61
N PRO A 473 16.65 6.70 7.52
CA PRO A 473 17.74 6.94 6.57
C PRO A 473 17.75 8.37 6.02
N ALA A 474 18.93 8.99 5.96
CA ALA A 474 19.13 10.33 5.38
C ALA A 474 18.82 10.40 3.86
N CYS A 475 18.49 9.28 3.22
CA CYS A 475 18.19 9.17 1.79
C CYS A 475 16.70 9.34 1.43
N ILE A 476 16.01 10.32 2.02
CA ILE A 476 14.75 10.87 1.47
C ILE A 476 14.92 12.35 1.13
N THR A 477 16.10 12.70 0.61
CA THR A 477 16.58 14.07 0.50
C THR A 477 16.50 14.58 -0.94
N THR A 478 15.59 15.53 -1.17
CA THR A 478 15.59 16.29 -2.44
C THR A 478 16.84 17.16 -2.53
N GLN A 479 17.12 17.68 -3.73
CA GLN A 479 18.17 18.69 -3.98
C GLN A 479 18.11 19.93 -3.05
N GLY A 480 16.96 20.20 -2.42
CA GLY A 480 16.83 21.24 -1.39
C GLY A 480 17.43 20.85 -0.04
N TYR A 481 17.28 19.59 0.39
CA TYR A 481 17.84 19.11 1.64
C TYR A 481 19.37 19.09 1.61
N LEU A 482 19.99 18.53 0.56
CA LEU A 482 21.45 18.55 0.42
C LEU A 482 22.06 19.96 0.48
N VAL A 483 21.34 20.98 0.01
CA VAL A 483 21.75 22.39 0.16
C VAL A 483 21.61 22.85 1.61
N ASN A 484 20.47 22.58 2.25
CA ASN A 484 20.22 22.97 3.64
C ASN A 484 21.20 22.28 4.62
N ASP A 485 21.52 21.00 4.41
CA ASP A 485 22.37 20.20 5.30
C ASP A 485 23.84 20.57 5.15
N LEU A 486 24.33 20.80 3.93
CA LEU A 486 25.67 21.35 3.73
C LEU A 486 25.77 22.80 4.25
N GLN A 487 24.72 23.61 4.11
CA GLN A 487 24.67 24.96 4.69
C GLN A 487 24.65 24.94 6.24
N ARG A 488 24.06 23.91 6.88
CA ARG A 488 24.21 23.65 8.33
C ARG A 488 25.63 23.26 8.69
N ALA A 489 26.28 22.42 7.89
CA ALA A 489 27.70 22.05 8.01
C ALA A 489 28.66 23.16 7.50
N GLY A 490 28.32 24.44 7.71
CA GLY A 490 29.11 25.63 7.32
C GLY A 490 29.31 25.86 5.81
N THR A 491 28.93 24.91 4.96
CA THR A 491 29.34 24.81 3.56
C THR A 491 28.25 25.36 2.64
N LYS A 492 28.29 26.67 2.37
CA LYS A 492 27.34 27.33 1.44
C LYS A 492 27.48 26.79 0.02
N VAL A 493 26.54 25.94 -0.39
CA VAL A 493 26.42 25.39 -1.76
C VAL A 493 25.10 25.80 -2.40
N THR A 494 25.09 25.96 -3.73
CA THR A 494 23.84 26.20 -4.46
C THR A 494 23.21 24.88 -4.92
N LYS A 495 21.89 24.91 -5.18
CA LYS A 495 21.20 23.79 -5.86
C LYS A 495 21.90 23.42 -7.18
N ALA A 496 22.39 24.40 -7.94
CA ALA A 496 23.13 24.18 -9.17
C ALA A 496 24.46 23.44 -8.94
N THR A 497 25.21 23.78 -7.88
CA THR A 497 26.43 23.09 -7.46
C THR A 497 26.18 21.60 -7.21
N ILE A 498 25.13 21.27 -6.45
CA ILE A 498 24.73 19.88 -6.18
C ILE A 498 24.32 19.15 -7.47
N SER A 499 23.52 19.77 -8.33
CA SER A 499 23.19 19.22 -9.66
C SER A 499 24.42 18.90 -10.50
N ASN A 500 25.44 19.77 -10.50
CA ASN A 500 26.64 19.60 -11.29
C ASN A 500 27.59 18.55 -10.70
N THR A 501 27.60 18.36 -9.37
CA THR A 501 28.33 17.24 -8.74
C THR A 501 27.64 15.90 -8.98
N LEU A 502 26.32 15.81 -8.82
CA LEU A 502 25.56 14.58 -9.12
C LEU A 502 25.74 14.14 -10.58
N ARG A 503 25.67 15.08 -11.54
CA ARG A 503 25.94 14.80 -12.97
C ARG A 503 27.37 14.33 -13.24
N ARG A 504 28.37 14.89 -12.55
CA ARG A 504 29.78 14.44 -12.66
C ARG A 504 29.96 13.00 -12.13
N GLN A 505 29.18 12.61 -11.13
CA GLN A 505 29.08 11.23 -10.63
C GLN A 505 28.09 10.35 -11.45
N GLY A 506 27.82 10.71 -12.71
CA GLY A 506 26.96 9.94 -13.62
C GLY A 506 25.46 9.97 -13.33
N LEU A 507 25.02 10.48 -12.17
CA LEU A 507 23.63 10.48 -11.74
C LEU A 507 22.80 11.52 -12.52
N LYS A 508 21.74 11.05 -13.19
CA LYS A 508 20.87 11.84 -14.06
C LYS A 508 19.49 12.02 -13.42
N SER A 509 18.96 13.23 -13.46
CA SER A 509 17.57 13.48 -13.06
C SER A 509 16.64 12.91 -14.12
N CYS A 510 15.89 11.87 -13.75
CA CYS A 510 14.94 11.19 -14.61
C CYS A 510 13.52 11.38 -14.07
N SER A 511 12.53 11.50 -14.96
CA SER A 511 11.12 11.39 -14.57
C SER A 511 10.84 9.96 -14.13
N ALA A 512 10.21 9.77 -12.96
CA ALA A 512 9.74 8.47 -12.52
C ALA A 512 8.80 7.85 -13.57
N ARG A 513 9.07 6.62 -14.00
CA ARG A 513 8.22 5.92 -14.97
C ARG A 513 6.88 5.58 -14.30
N ARG A 514 5.78 5.97 -14.94
CA ARG A 514 4.45 5.49 -14.57
C ARG A 514 4.28 4.09 -15.16
N VAL A 515 3.90 3.14 -14.31
CA VAL A 515 3.60 1.74 -14.68
C VAL A 515 2.25 1.35 -14.08
N PRO A 516 1.49 0.42 -14.69
CA PRO A 516 0.30 -0.15 -14.06
C PRO A 516 0.63 -0.81 -12.71
N LEU A 517 -0.31 -0.76 -11.76
CA LEU A 517 -0.16 -1.47 -10.48
C LEU A 517 -0.43 -2.97 -10.69
N LEU A 518 0.63 -3.72 -10.97
CA LEU A 518 0.54 -5.15 -11.24
C LEU A 518 0.53 -5.97 -9.95
N LYS A 519 -0.48 -6.82 -9.78
CA LYS A 519 -0.44 -7.91 -8.80
C LYS A 519 0.48 -9.04 -9.31
N PRO A 520 1.05 -9.89 -8.45
CA PRO A 520 1.89 -11.02 -8.86
C PRO A 520 1.24 -11.91 -9.93
N VAL A 521 -0.07 -12.18 -9.81
CA VAL A 521 -0.85 -12.91 -10.82
C VAL A 521 -0.89 -12.21 -12.19
N HIS A 522 -0.86 -10.87 -12.25
CA HIS A 522 -0.73 -10.16 -13.54
C HIS A 522 0.67 -10.36 -14.12
N VAL A 523 1.72 -10.31 -13.29
CA VAL A 523 3.11 -10.54 -13.71
C VAL A 523 3.31 -11.96 -14.23
N GLN A 524 2.78 -12.96 -13.51
CA GLN A 524 2.79 -14.37 -13.94
C GLN A 524 1.99 -14.58 -15.23
N ALA A 525 0.79 -13.99 -15.37
CA ALA A 525 0.00 -14.09 -16.60
C ALA A 525 0.70 -13.42 -17.81
N ARG A 526 1.33 -12.25 -17.60
CA ARG A 526 2.16 -11.57 -18.61
C ARG A 526 3.37 -12.42 -19.02
N LEU A 527 4.07 -13.03 -18.05
CA LEU A 527 5.22 -13.89 -18.30
C LEU A 527 4.83 -15.22 -18.97
N LYS A 528 3.65 -15.77 -18.64
CA LYS A 528 3.07 -16.94 -19.31
C LYS A 528 2.77 -16.61 -20.77
N PHE A 529 1.98 -15.55 -21.02
CA PHE A 529 1.66 -15.08 -22.37
C PHE A 529 2.92 -14.80 -23.20
N ALA A 530 3.88 -14.05 -22.66
CA ALA A 530 5.14 -13.73 -23.34
C ALA A 530 6.10 -14.92 -23.56
N ARG A 531 5.82 -16.10 -22.97
CA ARG A 531 6.52 -17.36 -23.25
C ARG A 531 5.74 -18.23 -24.24
N GLU A 532 4.43 -18.34 -24.05
CA GLU A 532 3.55 -19.16 -24.89
C GLU A 532 3.42 -18.59 -26.32
N ASN A 533 3.62 -17.28 -26.49
CA ASN A 533 3.52 -16.59 -27.78
C ASN A 533 4.90 -16.01 -28.20
N LEU A 534 6.01 -16.59 -27.71
CA LEU A 534 7.38 -16.10 -27.97
C LEU A 534 7.89 -16.48 -29.36
N ASP A 535 7.62 -17.72 -29.74
CA ASP A 535 8.07 -18.36 -30.99
C ASP A 535 6.95 -18.37 -32.05
N ASP A 536 5.86 -17.64 -31.81
CA ASP A 536 4.71 -17.53 -32.72
C ASP A 536 5.08 -16.78 -34.02
N PRO A 537 4.72 -17.31 -35.20
CA PRO A 537 5.09 -16.72 -36.49
C PRO A 537 4.35 -15.40 -36.76
N GLU A 538 4.94 -14.54 -37.60
CA GLU A 538 4.38 -13.22 -37.90
C GLU A 538 2.99 -13.32 -38.57
N GLU A 539 2.74 -14.37 -39.35
CA GLU A 539 1.48 -14.63 -40.04
C GLU A 539 0.28 -14.91 -39.12
N ASP A 540 0.51 -15.37 -37.89
CA ASP A 540 -0.53 -15.52 -36.86
C ASP A 540 -0.87 -14.17 -36.24
N TRP A 541 0.14 -13.33 -35.96
CA TRP A 541 -0.04 -11.96 -35.49
C TRP A 541 -0.67 -11.04 -36.54
N GLU A 542 -0.38 -11.24 -37.84
CA GLU A 542 -1.09 -10.58 -38.94
C GLU A 542 -2.62 -10.78 -38.86
N ASN A 543 -3.05 -11.93 -38.33
CA ASN A 543 -4.44 -12.35 -38.30
C ASN A 543 -5.16 -11.95 -37.00
N VAL A 544 -4.50 -11.17 -36.13
CA VAL A 544 -5.11 -10.56 -34.93
C VAL A 544 -5.71 -9.19 -35.26
N ILE A 545 -6.94 -8.96 -34.81
CA ILE A 545 -7.52 -7.63 -34.70
C ILE A 545 -7.45 -7.19 -33.24
N TRP A 546 -6.66 -6.15 -32.98
CA TRP A 546 -6.49 -5.53 -31.68
C TRP A 546 -7.53 -4.44 -31.46
N SER A 547 -7.99 -4.23 -30.22
CA SER A 547 -8.96 -3.17 -29.89
C SER A 547 -8.78 -2.62 -28.48
N ASP A 548 -9.25 -1.39 -28.25
CA ASP A 548 -9.14 -0.66 -26.99
C ASP A 548 -10.06 0.58 -26.97
N GLU A 549 -10.21 1.21 -25.80
CA GLU A 549 -10.78 2.55 -25.65
C GLU A 549 -9.72 3.61 -25.31
N THR A 550 -9.85 4.82 -25.84
CA THR A 550 -8.98 5.92 -25.45
C THR A 550 -9.71 7.24 -25.23
N LYS A 551 -9.38 7.90 -24.12
CA LYS A 551 -9.83 9.27 -23.82
C LYS A 551 -8.89 10.27 -24.48
N ILE A 552 -9.46 11.28 -25.14
CA ILE A 552 -8.72 12.47 -25.61
C ILE A 552 -9.38 13.73 -25.03
N GLU A 553 -8.57 14.59 -24.42
CA GLU A 553 -9.03 15.81 -23.76
C GLU A 553 -8.91 17.01 -24.71
N LEU A 554 -9.89 17.91 -24.73
CA LEU A 554 -9.82 19.11 -25.57
C LEU A 554 -8.80 20.10 -24.99
N PHE A 555 -8.86 20.35 -23.68
CA PHE A 555 -7.88 21.15 -22.93
C PHE A 555 -7.22 20.28 -21.85
N GLY A 556 -6.15 19.57 -22.22
CA GLY A 556 -5.47 18.61 -21.34
C GLY A 556 -4.03 18.26 -21.76
N LYS A 557 -3.38 17.38 -21.00
CA LYS A 557 -1.96 17.00 -21.22
C LYS A 557 -1.82 15.84 -22.24
N ASN A 558 -2.39 16.01 -23.44
CA ASN A 558 -2.30 15.01 -24.52
C ASN A 558 -0.85 14.77 -25.00
N SER A 559 0.06 15.73 -24.79
CA SER A 559 1.48 15.59 -25.12
C SER A 559 2.39 16.35 -24.13
N THR A 560 3.67 15.96 -24.05
CA THR A 560 4.65 16.57 -23.14
C THR A 560 5.36 17.76 -23.79
N ARG A 561 4.65 18.89 -23.94
CA ARG A 561 5.21 20.13 -24.52
C ARG A 561 6.39 20.65 -23.67
N ARG A 562 7.61 20.60 -24.23
CA ARG A 562 8.82 21.20 -23.67
C ARG A 562 9.03 22.58 -24.32
N VAL A 563 9.36 23.60 -23.53
CA VAL A 563 9.60 24.96 -24.02
C VAL A 563 10.99 25.45 -23.58
N TRP A 564 11.73 26.05 -24.51
CA TRP A 564 12.98 26.75 -24.22
C TRP A 564 12.65 28.22 -23.92
N ARG A 565 12.98 28.69 -22.71
CA ARG A 565 12.66 30.05 -22.27
C ARG A 565 13.84 30.74 -21.59
N ARG A 566 13.96 32.06 -21.80
CA ARG A 566 14.87 32.93 -21.04
C ARG A 566 14.41 33.04 -19.58
N LYS A 567 15.32 33.44 -18.69
CA LYS A 567 15.03 33.73 -17.27
C LYS A 567 13.91 34.78 -17.17
N ASN A 568 13.06 34.69 -16.15
CA ASN A 568 11.89 35.54 -15.90
C ASN A 568 10.76 35.47 -16.96
N ALA A 569 10.93 34.73 -18.07
CA ALA A 569 9.91 34.63 -19.12
C ALA A 569 8.84 33.54 -18.86
N GLU A 570 8.58 33.14 -17.61
CA GLU A 570 7.58 32.11 -17.26
C GLU A 570 6.19 32.41 -17.81
N LEU A 571 5.68 33.62 -17.54
CA LEU A 571 4.26 33.96 -17.74
C LEU A 571 3.92 34.35 -19.19
N HIS A 572 4.90 34.42 -20.08
CA HIS A 572 4.66 34.72 -21.49
C HIS A 572 3.83 33.59 -22.14
N PRO A 573 2.71 33.88 -22.84
CA PRO A 573 1.81 32.85 -23.38
C PRO A 573 2.43 31.71 -24.20
N LYS A 574 3.56 31.92 -24.88
CA LYS A 574 4.28 30.86 -25.61
C LYS A 574 4.98 29.84 -24.69
N ASN A 575 5.23 30.21 -23.44
CA ASN A 575 5.91 29.41 -22.41
C ASN A 575 4.94 28.79 -21.40
N THR A 576 3.72 29.32 -21.27
CA THR A 576 2.65 28.75 -20.43
C THR A 576 1.83 27.70 -21.19
N ILE A 577 1.17 26.82 -20.44
CA ILE A 577 0.08 25.97 -20.95
C ILE A 577 -1.19 26.45 -20.24
N PRO A 578 -2.21 26.96 -20.96
CA PRO A 578 -3.45 27.40 -20.33
C PRO A 578 -4.19 26.21 -19.70
N THR A 579 -4.75 26.43 -18.52
CA THR A 579 -5.50 25.41 -17.76
C THR A 579 -6.84 25.99 -17.31
N VAL A 580 -7.93 25.32 -17.67
CA VAL A 580 -9.29 25.70 -17.24
C VAL A 580 -9.60 25.14 -15.84
N LYS A 581 -10.31 25.92 -15.00
CA LYS A 581 -10.67 25.50 -13.62
C LYS A 581 -11.67 24.33 -13.58
N HIS A 582 -12.49 24.17 -14.62
CA HIS A 582 -13.51 23.12 -14.71
C HIS A 582 -13.40 22.41 -16.06
N GLY A 583 -13.80 21.13 -16.10
CA GLY A 583 -13.43 20.19 -17.17
C GLY A 583 -13.74 20.68 -18.59
N GLY A 584 -12.70 21.08 -19.31
CA GLY A 584 -12.79 21.71 -20.63
C GLY A 584 -13.15 20.78 -21.79
N GLY A 585 -14.00 19.76 -21.58
CA GLY A 585 -14.40 18.80 -22.60
C GLY A 585 -13.39 17.68 -22.85
N ASN A 586 -13.92 16.50 -23.17
CA ASN A 586 -13.16 15.33 -23.62
C ASN A 586 -14.09 14.41 -24.41
N ILE A 587 -13.50 13.54 -25.23
CA ILE A 587 -14.22 12.45 -25.91
C ILE A 587 -13.60 11.11 -25.52
N MET A 588 -14.45 10.09 -25.44
CA MET A 588 -14.04 8.70 -25.40
C MET A 588 -14.15 8.12 -26.81
N LEU A 589 -13.10 7.45 -27.27
CA LEU A 589 -13.02 6.82 -28.58
C LEU A 589 -12.85 5.31 -28.42
N TRP A 590 -13.42 4.53 -29.34
CA TRP A 590 -13.13 3.11 -29.52
C TRP A 590 -12.63 2.89 -30.94
N ALA A 591 -11.62 2.05 -31.10
CA ALA A 591 -11.20 1.57 -32.42
C ALA A 591 -10.61 0.17 -32.36
N CYS A 592 -10.29 -0.34 -33.53
CA CYS A 592 -9.51 -1.55 -33.71
C CYS A 592 -8.47 -1.35 -34.83
N PHE A 593 -7.45 -2.20 -34.89
CA PHE A 593 -6.49 -2.26 -36.00
C PHE A 593 -5.94 -3.67 -36.18
N SER A 594 -5.27 -3.92 -37.31
CA SER A 594 -4.51 -5.14 -37.61
C SER A 594 -3.22 -4.78 -38.35
N ALA A 595 -2.36 -5.76 -38.66
CA ALA A 595 -1.20 -5.53 -39.54
C ALA A 595 -1.59 -4.91 -40.90
N LYS A 596 -2.83 -5.16 -41.37
CA LYS A 596 -3.39 -4.62 -42.62
C LYS A 596 -3.87 -3.17 -42.53
N GLY A 597 -3.88 -2.57 -41.34
CA GLY A 597 -4.24 -1.17 -41.14
C GLY A 597 -5.22 -0.89 -39.99
N PRO A 598 -5.48 0.41 -39.74
CA PRO A 598 -6.52 0.86 -38.83
C PRO A 598 -7.91 0.44 -39.32
N GLY A 599 -8.71 -0.09 -38.39
CA GLY A 599 -10.14 -0.22 -38.55
C GLY A 599 -10.85 1.11 -38.30
N ARG A 600 -12.17 1.08 -38.18
CA ARG A 600 -12.99 2.27 -37.95
C ARG A 600 -12.84 2.81 -36.53
N LEU A 601 -12.63 4.12 -36.41
CA LEU A 601 -12.71 4.89 -35.17
C LEU A 601 -14.17 5.34 -34.93
N ILE A 602 -14.65 5.25 -33.69
CA ILE A 602 -15.97 5.78 -33.28
C ILE A 602 -15.88 6.55 -31.96
N ARG A 603 -16.75 7.54 -31.78
CA ARG A 603 -16.96 8.21 -30.49
C ARG A 603 -17.99 7.46 -29.64
N VAL A 604 -17.60 7.14 -28.41
CA VAL A 604 -18.48 6.59 -27.39
C VAL A 604 -19.12 7.77 -26.64
N LYS A 605 -20.42 7.99 -26.82
CA LYS A 605 -21.13 9.17 -26.28
C LYS A 605 -21.49 9.06 -24.79
N GLU A 606 -21.64 7.84 -24.28
CA GLU A 606 -22.02 7.54 -22.90
C GLU A 606 -21.02 6.61 -22.20
N ARG A 607 -21.23 6.33 -20.91
CA ARG A 607 -20.41 5.35 -20.18
C ARG A 607 -20.63 3.95 -20.76
N MET A 608 -19.58 3.38 -21.35
CA MET A 608 -19.68 2.06 -21.99
C MET A 608 -20.12 0.97 -21.00
N ASN A 609 -21.18 0.27 -21.37
CA ASN A 609 -21.72 -0.88 -20.67
C ASN A 609 -21.66 -2.11 -21.61
N GLY A 610 -21.88 -3.31 -21.06
CA GLY A 610 -21.78 -4.55 -21.84
C GLY A 610 -22.79 -4.71 -22.99
N ALA A 611 -23.86 -3.91 -23.07
CA ALA A 611 -24.78 -3.89 -24.22
C ALA A 611 -24.21 -3.04 -25.35
N MET A 612 -23.92 -1.75 -25.08
CA MET A 612 -23.30 -0.85 -26.07
C MET A 612 -21.96 -1.41 -26.59
N TYR A 613 -21.20 -2.13 -25.75
CA TYR A 613 -20.01 -2.84 -26.22
C TYR A 613 -20.32 -3.88 -27.32
N ARG A 614 -21.38 -4.69 -27.19
CA ARG A 614 -21.76 -5.67 -28.23
C ARG A 614 -22.28 -5.01 -29.50
N GLU A 615 -22.93 -3.86 -29.39
CA GLU A 615 -23.33 -3.03 -30.54
C GLU A 615 -22.08 -2.51 -31.27
N ILE A 616 -21.08 -2.00 -30.55
CA ILE A 616 -19.77 -1.61 -31.10
C ILE A 616 -19.07 -2.79 -31.81
N LEU A 617 -19.10 -4.00 -31.23
CA LEU A 617 -18.57 -5.19 -31.91
C LEU A 617 -19.37 -5.57 -33.17
N SER A 618 -20.69 -5.43 -33.13
CA SER A 618 -21.58 -5.71 -34.26
C SER A 618 -21.34 -4.74 -35.44
N ASP A 619 -21.31 -3.45 -35.13
CA ASP A 619 -21.56 -2.41 -36.12
C ASP A 619 -20.30 -1.60 -36.46
N ASN A 620 -19.22 -1.79 -35.69
CA ASN A 620 -17.91 -1.19 -35.96
C ASN A 620 -16.81 -2.24 -36.21
N LEU A 621 -16.65 -3.25 -35.36
CA LEU A 621 -15.61 -4.27 -35.53
C LEU A 621 -15.88 -5.19 -36.74
N LEU A 622 -17.06 -5.81 -36.84
CA LEU A 622 -17.35 -6.73 -37.96
C LEU A 622 -17.33 -6.05 -39.34
N PRO A 623 -17.70 -4.77 -39.52
CA PRO A 623 -17.41 -4.02 -40.74
C PRO A 623 -15.91 -3.73 -40.94
N SER A 624 -15.15 -3.41 -39.88
CA SER A 624 -13.70 -3.17 -39.97
C SER A 624 -12.94 -4.42 -40.41
N ALA A 625 -13.24 -5.59 -39.83
CA ALA A 625 -12.66 -6.88 -40.21
C ALA A 625 -12.90 -7.23 -41.70
N ARG A 626 -14.07 -6.85 -42.24
CA ARG A 626 -14.42 -7.00 -43.65
C ARG A 626 -13.67 -6.01 -44.54
N ALA A 627 -13.59 -4.73 -44.16
CA ALA A 627 -12.86 -3.70 -44.90
C ALA A 627 -11.35 -4.01 -44.99
N LEU A 628 -10.77 -4.49 -43.88
CA LEU A 628 -9.37 -4.94 -43.79
C LEU A 628 -9.10 -6.28 -44.50
N LYS A 629 -10.12 -6.96 -45.04
CA LYS A 629 -9.99 -8.26 -45.74
C LYS A 629 -9.24 -9.30 -44.89
N MET A 630 -9.65 -9.50 -43.64
CA MET A 630 -9.04 -10.47 -42.72
C MET A 630 -9.21 -11.93 -43.19
N LYS A 631 -8.24 -12.80 -42.88
CA LYS A 631 -8.28 -14.24 -43.23
C LYS A 631 -9.42 -14.91 -42.43
N ARG A 632 -9.96 -16.06 -42.88
CA ARG A 632 -10.90 -16.83 -42.05
C ARG A 632 -10.22 -17.25 -40.74
N GLY A 633 -10.96 -17.26 -39.63
CA GLY A 633 -10.41 -17.62 -38.32
C GLY A 633 -9.56 -16.55 -37.63
N TRP A 634 -9.67 -15.28 -38.05
CA TRP A 634 -9.02 -14.14 -37.38
C TRP A 634 -9.32 -14.10 -35.88
N VAL A 635 -8.32 -13.66 -35.11
CA VAL A 635 -8.37 -13.58 -33.66
C VAL A 635 -8.79 -12.17 -33.24
N PHE A 636 -9.67 -12.06 -32.26
CA PHE A 636 -10.05 -10.78 -31.66
C PHE A 636 -9.35 -10.57 -30.33
N GLN A 637 -8.65 -9.45 -30.17
CA GLN A 637 -8.10 -9.01 -28.90
C GLN A 637 -8.93 -7.86 -28.32
N HIS A 638 -9.18 -7.96 -27.02
CA HIS A 638 -9.71 -6.93 -26.14
C HIS A 638 -9.13 -7.11 -24.74
N ASP A 639 -9.24 -6.11 -23.87
CA ASP A 639 -8.83 -6.25 -22.46
C ASP A 639 -9.88 -7.00 -21.62
N ASN A 640 -9.50 -7.45 -20.41
CA ASN A 640 -10.39 -8.18 -19.50
C ASN A 640 -11.29 -7.26 -18.64
N ASP A 641 -11.71 -6.10 -19.15
CA ASP A 641 -12.65 -5.21 -18.45
C ASP A 641 -13.94 -5.95 -18.04
N PRO A 642 -14.54 -5.64 -16.87
CA PRO A 642 -15.88 -6.13 -16.49
C PRO A 642 -16.94 -6.10 -17.60
N LYS A 643 -16.95 -5.07 -18.47
CA LYS A 643 -17.89 -4.92 -19.60
C LYS A 643 -17.69 -6.00 -20.67
N HIS A 644 -16.43 -6.39 -20.92
CA HIS A 644 -16.03 -7.43 -21.86
C HIS A 644 -16.27 -8.84 -21.29
N THR A 645 -16.02 -9.01 -19.99
CA THR A 645 -16.03 -10.32 -19.34
C THR A 645 -17.40 -10.80 -18.86
N THR A 646 -18.46 -9.98 -18.94
CA THR A 646 -19.84 -10.37 -18.59
C THR A 646 -20.32 -11.65 -19.30
N ARG A 647 -21.17 -12.45 -18.62
CA ARG A 647 -21.73 -13.69 -19.19
C ARG A 647 -22.42 -13.46 -20.54
N ALA A 648 -23.19 -12.37 -20.67
CA ALA A 648 -23.90 -12.02 -21.90
C ALA A 648 -22.95 -11.66 -23.06
N THR A 649 -21.80 -11.03 -22.77
CA THR A 649 -20.80 -10.69 -23.79
C THR A 649 -20.02 -11.93 -24.23
N LYS A 650 -19.59 -12.78 -23.27
CA LYS A 650 -18.95 -14.07 -23.58
C LYS A 650 -19.88 -14.99 -24.40
N GLU A 651 -21.17 -15.04 -24.07
CA GLU A 651 -22.15 -15.83 -24.82
C GLU A 651 -22.43 -15.27 -26.23
N TRP A 652 -22.47 -13.94 -26.39
CA TRP A 652 -22.61 -13.30 -27.70
C TRP A 652 -21.40 -13.56 -28.60
N LEU A 653 -20.18 -13.43 -28.07
CA LEU A 653 -18.93 -13.74 -28.78
C LEU A 653 -18.91 -15.20 -29.26
N ARG A 654 -19.30 -16.14 -28.39
CA ARG A 654 -19.46 -17.56 -28.74
C ARG A 654 -20.51 -17.76 -29.84
N LYS A 655 -21.70 -17.14 -29.74
CA LYS A 655 -22.77 -17.24 -30.74
C LYS A 655 -22.41 -16.60 -32.09
N LYS A 656 -21.46 -15.65 -32.10
CA LYS A 656 -20.92 -15.01 -33.32
C LYS A 656 -19.61 -15.67 -33.80
N HIS A 657 -19.19 -16.78 -33.20
CA HIS A 657 -18.00 -17.56 -33.57
C HIS A 657 -16.66 -16.78 -33.55
N PHE A 658 -16.50 -15.84 -32.60
CA PHE A 658 -15.22 -15.16 -32.38
C PHE A 658 -14.19 -16.11 -31.74
N LYS A 659 -12.98 -16.22 -32.32
CA LYS A 659 -11.77 -16.66 -31.62
C LYS A 659 -11.21 -15.46 -30.87
N VAL A 660 -11.04 -15.54 -29.55
CA VAL A 660 -10.59 -14.43 -28.69
C VAL A 660 -9.18 -14.70 -28.17
N LEU A 661 -8.31 -13.69 -28.17
CA LEU A 661 -6.95 -13.79 -27.62
C LEU A 661 -7.00 -13.72 -26.08
N GLU A 662 -6.40 -14.69 -25.39
CA GLU A 662 -6.32 -14.71 -23.92
C GLU A 662 -5.26 -13.72 -23.41
N SER A 663 -5.58 -12.43 -23.51
CA SER A 663 -4.70 -11.33 -23.09
C SER A 663 -4.59 -11.24 -21.57
N PRO A 664 -3.40 -10.94 -21.00
CA PRO A 664 -3.27 -10.68 -19.56
C PRO A 664 -4.05 -9.45 -19.11
N SER A 665 -4.68 -9.51 -17.94
CA SER A 665 -5.31 -8.33 -17.32
C SER A 665 -4.29 -7.23 -17.00
N GLN A 666 -4.68 -5.96 -17.15
CA GLN A 666 -3.83 -4.79 -16.89
C GLN A 666 -2.53 -4.78 -17.72
N SER A 667 -2.61 -5.06 -19.03
CA SER A 667 -1.46 -5.11 -19.95
C SER A 667 -1.54 -4.20 -21.20
N PRO A 668 -1.70 -2.87 -21.05
CA PRO A 668 -1.72 -1.94 -22.19
C PRO A 668 -0.40 -1.98 -22.99
N ASP A 669 0.73 -2.24 -22.34
CA ASP A 669 2.04 -2.42 -22.96
C ASP A 669 2.18 -3.72 -23.79
N LEU A 670 1.18 -4.60 -23.79
CA LEU A 670 1.05 -5.74 -24.69
C LEU A 670 -0.02 -5.53 -25.78
N ASN A 671 -0.72 -4.39 -25.81
CA ASN A 671 -1.70 -4.04 -26.83
C ASN A 671 -1.12 -2.96 -27.78
N PRO A 672 -0.69 -3.29 -29.01
CA PRO A 672 0.07 -2.35 -29.82
C PRO A 672 -0.74 -1.15 -30.33
N ILE A 673 -2.07 -1.15 -30.15
CA ILE A 673 -2.95 -0.01 -30.46
C ILE A 673 -2.58 1.27 -29.68
N GLU A 674 -1.92 1.14 -28.53
CA GLU A 674 -1.38 2.26 -27.76
C GLU A 674 -0.35 3.09 -28.56
N ASN A 675 0.32 2.50 -29.57
CA ASN A 675 1.17 3.25 -30.50
C ASN A 675 0.34 4.17 -31.42
N LEU A 676 -0.80 3.68 -31.92
CA LEU A 676 -1.72 4.46 -32.73
C LEU A 676 -2.43 5.53 -31.88
N TRP A 677 -2.80 5.22 -30.64
CA TRP A 677 -3.32 6.22 -29.68
C TRP A 677 -2.32 7.32 -29.37
N ARG A 678 -1.03 6.97 -29.20
CA ARG A 678 0.03 7.94 -29.00
C ARG A 678 0.19 8.86 -30.22
N GLU A 679 0.25 8.30 -31.42
CA GLU A 679 0.40 9.08 -32.66
C GLU A 679 -0.83 9.99 -32.90
N LEU A 680 -2.05 9.45 -32.71
CA LEU A 680 -3.29 10.22 -32.79
C LEU A 680 -3.28 11.41 -31.82
N LYS A 681 -2.92 11.18 -30.55
CA LYS A 681 -2.85 12.25 -29.52
C LYS A 681 -1.78 13.30 -29.84
N VAL A 682 -0.69 12.94 -30.52
CA VAL A 682 0.32 13.90 -31.01
C VAL A 682 -0.24 14.76 -32.16
N ARG A 683 -0.87 14.15 -33.18
CA ARG A 683 -1.42 14.86 -34.34
C ARG A 683 -2.58 15.78 -33.98
N VAL A 684 -3.52 15.28 -33.18
CA VAL A 684 -4.64 16.06 -32.64
C VAL A 684 -4.12 17.27 -31.84
N ALA A 685 -3.06 17.09 -31.04
CA ALA A 685 -2.44 18.19 -30.30
C ALA A 685 -1.69 19.20 -31.19
N GLN A 686 -1.17 18.80 -32.36
CA GLN A 686 -0.58 19.72 -33.34
C GLN A 686 -1.65 20.61 -34.00
N ARG A 687 -2.83 20.05 -34.33
CA ARG A 687 -3.93 20.78 -34.97
C ARG A 687 -4.77 21.65 -34.04
N GLN A 688 -4.58 21.57 -32.72
CA GLN A 688 -5.17 22.45 -31.70
C GLN A 688 -6.71 22.67 -31.87
N PRO A 689 -7.53 21.60 -31.74
CA PRO A 689 -8.98 21.73 -31.77
C PRO A 689 -9.49 22.71 -30.71
N GLN A 690 -10.50 23.52 -31.07
CA GLN A 690 -11.04 24.58 -30.21
C GLN A 690 -12.36 24.20 -29.53
N ASN A 691 -13.04 23.16 -30.01
CA ASN A 691 -14.31 22.66 -29.46
C ASN A 691 -14.42 21.13 -29.62
N ILE A 692 -15.41 20.51 -28.99
CA ILE A 692 -15.57 19.04 -28.96
C ILE A 692 -15.89 18.45 -30.34
N THR A 693 -16.61 19.18 -31.20
CA THR A 693 -16.94 18.72 -32.57
C THR A 693 -15.69 18.68 -33.43
N ALA A 694 -14.93 19.78 -33.46
CA ALA A 694 -13.64 19.86 -34.16
C ALA A 694 -12.61 18.85 -33.62
N LEU A 695 -12.66 18.52 -32.32
CA LEU A 695 -11.85 17.46 -31.73
C LEU A 695 -12.23 16.08 -32.30
N GLU A 696 -13.52 15.76 -32.41
CA GLU A 696 -14.01 14.50 -32.98
C GLU A 696 -13.65 14.39 -34.47
N GLU A 697 -13.92 15.44 -35.26
CA GLU A 697 -13.58 15.52 -36.68
C GLU A 697 -12.08 15.34 -36.93
N ILE A 698 -11.23 16.07 -36.20
CA ILE A 698 -9.77 15.95 -36.31
C ILE A 698 -9.28 14.56 -35.87
N CYS A 699 -9.94 13.92 -34.89
CA CYS A 699 -9.59 12.54 -34.51
C CYS A 699 -9.93 11.54 -35.64
N MET A 700 -11.08 11.69 -36.30
CA MET A 700 -11.44 10.84 -37.45
C MET A 700 -10.53 11.09 -38.66
N GLU A 701 -10.24 12.35 -38.98
CA GLU A 701 -9.28 12.74 -40.02
C GLU A 701 -7.89 12.14 -39.78
N GLU A 702 -7.30 12.39 -38.59
CA GLU A 702 -5.91 12.03 -38.34
C GLU A 702 -5.72 10.52 -38.12
N TRP A 703 -6.74 9.80 -37.65
CA TRP A 703 -6.74 8.33 -37.56
C TRP A 703 -6.60 7.66 -38.93
N ALA A 704 -7.31 8.17 -39.94
CA ALA A 704 -7.18 7.70 -41.32
C ALA A 704 -5.84 8.07 -41.98
N LYS A 705 -5.10 9.04 -41.42
CA LYS A 705 -3.79 9.51 -41.90
C LYS A 705 -2.59 8.97 -41.12
N ILE A 706 -2.79 8.14 -40.09
CA ILE A 706 -1.68 7.46 -39.41
C ILE A 706 -0.89 6.67 -40.47
N PRO A 707 0.46 6.73 -40.50
CA PRO A 707 1.24 6.09 -41.55
C PRO A 707 1.47 4.62 -41.21
N ALA A 708 1.62 3.79 -42.25
CA ALA A 708 1.82 2.35 -42.11
C ALA A 708 2.93 1.98 -41.11
N THR A 709 4.01 2.76 -41.07
CA THR A 709 5.17 2.60 -40.16
C THR A 709 4.84 2.65 -38.65
N VAL A 710 3.61 2.97 -38.25
CA VAL A 710 3.15 2.94 -36.85
C VAL A 710 2.50 1.58 -36.48
N TRP A 711 2.05 0.79 -37.46
CA TRP A 711 1.39 -0.50 -37.23
C TRP A 711 1.98 -1.68 -38.02
N THR A 712 2.71 -1.44 -39.11
CA THR A 712 3.44 -2.50 -39.82
C THR A 712 4.74 -2.80 -39.10
N PHE A 713 5.01 -4.08 -38.89
CA PHE A 713 6.33 -4.50 -38.45
C PHE A 713 7.30 -4.32 -39.62
N ASN A 714 8.38 -3.58 -39.38
CA ASN A 714 9.48 -3.47 -40.33
C ASN A 714 10.80 -3.62 -39.57
N PRO A 715 11.48 -4.79 -39.64
CA PRO A 715 12.75 -5.00 -38.96
C PRO A 715 13.82 -4.05 -39.49
N ASN A 716 13.74 -3.69 -40.77
CA ASN A 716 14.74 -2.95 -41.54
C ASN A 716 14.55 -1.42 -41.54
N LEU A 717 13.52 -0.86 -40.86
CA LEU A 717 13.36 0.59 -40.72
C LEU A 717 14.59 1.22 -40.04
N GLU A 718 15.31 2.08 -40.77
CA GLU A 718 16.67 2.55 -40.47
C GLU A 718 16.78 3.76 -39.53
N GLU A 719 15.70 4.31 -38.98
CA GLU A 719 15.77 5.44 -38.03
C GLU A 719 15.86 4.98 -36.56
N PRO A 720 17.05 4.96 -35.93
CA PRO A 720 17.17 4.86 -34.48
C PRO A 720 16.88 6.22 -33.83
N LEU A 721 16.19 6.21 -32.69
CA LEU A 721 16.38 7.27 -31.70
C LEU A 721 17.84 7.22 -31.23
N PRO A 722 18.55 8.36 -31.07
CA PRO A 722 20.00 8.35 -30.83
C PRO A 722 20.42 7.50 -29.62
N GLY A 723 21.10 6.37 -29.89
CA GLY A 723 21.76 5.55 -28.86
C GLY A 723 21.43 4.05 -28.79
N GLN A 724 20.81 3.42 -29.81
CA GLN A 724 20.63 1.96 -29.87
C GLN A 724 20.95 1.38 -31.27
N MET A 725 21.40 0.12 -31.32
CA MET A 725 21.72 -0.62 -32.55
C MET A 725 20.52 -1.43 -33.10
N LYS A 726 20.71 -2.09 -34.27
CA LYS A 726 19.65 -2.74 -35.07
C LYS A 726 19.07 -4.03 -34.43
N LYS A 727 17.98 -4.53 -35.02
CA LYS A 727 16.96 -5.39 -34.38
C LYS A 727 16.93 -6.84 -34.88
N GLN A 728 16.41 -7.73 -34.03
CA GLN A 728 15.35 -8.70 -34.40
C GLN A 728 14.13 -8.48 -33.48
N LEU A 729 12.96 -9.01 -33.87
CA LEU A 729 11.61 -8.88 -33.26
C LEU A 729 11.50 -8.00 -31.98
N VAL A 730 11.50 -6.67 -32.13
CA VAL A 730 11.25 -5.75 -31.01
C VAL A 730 9.75 -5.51 -30.82
N LEU A 731 9.11 -6.41 -30.06
CA LEU A 731 7.97 -6.00 -29.23
C LEU A 731 8.47 -4.85 -28.34
N LYS A 732 7.91 -3.65 -28.54
CA LYS A 732 8.47 -2.41 -27.98
C LYS A 732 8.04 -2.20 -26.53
N ILE A 733 8.46 -3.12 -25.66
CA ILE A 733 8.19 -3.13 -24.23
C ILE A 733 8.69 -1.82 -23.61
N ILE A 734 7.77 -0.88 -23.34
CA ILE A 734 8.07 0.38 -22.63
C ILE A 734 8.09 0.18 -21.10
N SER A 735 8.24 -1.07 -20.64
CA SER A 735 8.48 -1.37 -19.23
C SER A 735 9.87 -0.90 -18.78
N GLY A 736 9.99 -0.52 -17.51
CA GLY A 736 11.26 -0.23 -16.85
C GLY A 736 11.83 -1.41 -16.07
N GLN A 737 11.31 -2.63 -16.29
CA GLN A 737 11.66 -3.82 -15.53
C GLN A 737 12.81 -4.59 -16.20
N GLN A 738 13.81 -4.96 -15.41
CA GLN A 738 14.68 -6.09 -15.76
C GLN A 738 13.91 -7.39 -15.54
N LEU A 739 13.97 -8.30 -16.52
CA LEU A 739 13.51 -9.68 -16.35
C LEU A 739 14.67 -10.54 -15.78
N PRO A 740 14.40 -11.61 -15.02
CA PRO A 740 15.44 -12.51 -14.54
C PRO A 740 16.21 -13.17 -15.69
N LYS A 741 17.55 -13.21 -15.59
CA LYS A 741 18.39 -13.91 -16.58
C LYS A 741 18.21 -15.44 -16.51
N PRO A 742 18.22 -16.16 -17.65
CA PRO A 742 18.49 -17.60 -17.68
C PRO A 742 19.86 -17.93 -17.07
N LYS A 743 20.01 -19.15 -16.53
CA LYS A 743 21.18 -19.52 -15.71
C LYS A 743 22.52 -19.59 -16.46
N ASP A 744 22.48 -19.75 -17.78
CA ASP A 744 23.65 -20.12 -18.59
C ASP A 744 24.16 -18.98 -19.50
N SER A 745 23.85 -17.72 -19.16
CA SER A 745 24.18 -16.52 -19.95
C SER A 745 25.52 -15.88 -19.56
N MET A 746 26.52 -15.97 -20.43
CA MET A 746 27.87 -15.41 -20.21
C MET A 746 28.05 -13.95 -20.70
N LEU A 747 28.14 -13.05 -19.70
CA LEU A 747 28.80 -11.73 -19.69
C LEU A 747 28.42 -10.60 -20.67
N GLY A 748 28.47 -9.38 -20.13
CA GLY A 748 28.15 -8.11 -20.80
C GLY A 748 27.41 -7.15 -19.85
N ASP A 749 28.03 -6.02 -19.49
CA ASP A 749 27.59 -5.10 -18.42
C ASP A 749 26.27 -4.32 -18.67
N ARG A 750 25.54 -4.67 -19.74
CA ARG A 750 24.19 -4.16 -20.02
C ARG A 750 23.12 -5.24 -20.18
N GLY A 751 23.47 -6.51 -19.97
CA GLY A 751 22.52 -7.63 -20.07
C GLY A 751 22.12 -7.99 -21.50
N GLU A 752 22.89 -7.54 -22.50
CA GLU A 752 22.76 -7.99 -23.88
C GLU A 752 23.30 -9.41 -24.00
N VAL A 753 22.49 -10.33 -24.55
CA VAL A 753 22.95 -11.69 -24.90
C VAL A 753 23.44 -11.65 -26.33
N THR A 754 24.72 -11.92 -26.56
CA THR A 754 25.28 -12.03 -27.91
C THR A 754 25.73 -13.46 -28.18
N HIS A 755 25.09 -14.12 -29.13
CA HIS A 755 25.59 -15.37 -29.72
C HIS A 755 26.21 -15.02 -31.08
N ARG A 756 27.53 -15.12 -31.20
CA ARG A 756 28.17 -15.12 -32.51
C ARG A 756 28.02 -16.51 -33.11
N THR A 757 27.36 -16.62 -34.26
CA THR A 757 27.63 -17.72 -35.19
C THR A 757 29.04 -17.51 -35.78
N PRO A 758 29.82 -18.59 -35.99
CA PRO A 758 31.10 -18.48 -36.69
C PRO A 758 30.88 -18.14 -38.17
N PRO A 759 31.84 -17.46 -38.84
CA PRO A 759 31.74 -17.19 -40.27
C PRO A 759 31.85 -18.49 -41.07
N GLY A 760 30.79 -18.84 -41.81
CA GLY A 760 30.70 -20.12 -42.53
C GLY A 760 29.87 -20.03 -43.81
N SER A 761 30.56 -19.65 -44.90
CA SER A 761 30.29 -20.00 -46.31
C SER A 761 28.85 -19.92 -46.88
N PHE A 762 28.69 -19.01 -47.85
CA PHE A 762 27.59 -18.84 -48.82
C PHE A 762 26.27 -18.25 -48.29
#